data_AF-A0AA35PRJ0-F1
#
_entry.id   AF-A0AA35PRJ0-F1
#
_cell.length_a   1.000
_cell.length_b   1.000
_cell.length_c   1.000
_cell.angle_alpha   90.00
_cell.angle_beta   90.00
_cell.angle_gamma   90.00
#
_symmetry.space_group_name_H-M   'P 1'
#
loop_
_entity.id
_entity.type
_entity.pdbx_description
1 polymer ?
#
loop_
_entity_poly.entity_id
_entity_poly.type
_entity_poly.pdbx_seq_one_letter_code
_entity_poly.pdbx_strand_id
1 'polypeptide(L)'
;MTDQENNNSISSNPFAALFGSVADAKHFAEIQKQQQLTPPVVEETSASQDDSDNSVSESLDDCDYSVAEISRSFRSQQELCEQLNINHMIQRIFLITLDNSDPNLKSGNGIPARCVYLEEMATDLEDQDWLDMENVEQALFTRLLLPEPGNHLIHMTSAGIQNLSAERDAGEKHIFRYLFASFQRAKEEITKVPENLLPFAMRCRNLSVSNTRTVLLTPEIYINQNVYEQLVDLMLESLRGARFEDVTEFLEEVIEGLTMDEEVKTFEEVMVPVFDILLGRIRELHLCQILLYSYLDMLLYFTRQKDIAKVFVEYIQPKDPANGQLYQKTLLGAILSISCLLKTPGVVENHDYFLNPSRSSPQEIKVQESNIHQFMAQFHEKIYQMLKNLLQLSPQTKHRILSWLGNCLHANAGRTKIWANQMPEIFFQMYASDAFFLNLGAALLRLCQPFCKPRSPRLLTFDPTYCALKELNEEEQRSKNVHMKGLEKETCLIPATTEQEPEFAPSYNLVTENLVLTQYTLHLGFHRLHDQMIKLNQSLHRLQVAWREAQQSSSPSADNLREQFERLMTIYLSTKTAMTEPQMLQNCLHLQVSMAVLLVQLAIGNQGTELVDLTFPLSEVEKNALAYVPEFFADNLGDFFIFLRRFADDLLETSADSLEHILHFVTIFTGDVDRMKNPHLRAKLAEVLEAVMPHMDQVQNPLVSSVFHRKRVFCSYRHAAYLAEALIKVFVDIEFTGDPHQFEQKFNYRRPMYPILRYMWGIDSYRESIKALADYASKNLEAMNPPLFLRFLNLLMNDAIFLLDEAIQVKHFYLFFDDGREHQRGK
;
A
#
# COMPACT_ATOMS: atom_id res chain seq x y z
N MET A 1 76.59 36.64 12.04
CA MET A 1 75.27 36.10 11.67
C MET A 1 74.25 36.97 12.35
N THR A 2 73.99 38.10 11.72
CA THR A 2 73.28 39.26 12.27
C THR A 2 72.60 39.96 11.10
N ASP A 3 71.61 40.77 11.47
CA ASP A 3 70.94 41.83 10.70
C ASP A 3 69.52 41.41 10.26
N GLN A 4 68.49 41.77 11.03
CA GLN A 4 67.82 43.09 11.08
C GLN A 4 67.02 43.39 9.80
N GLU A 5 65.68 43.37 9.97
CA GLU A 5 64.69 44.36 9.52
C GLU A 5 63.40 43.73 8.97
N ASN A 6 62.27 44.11 9.62
CA ASN A 6 60.94 44.43 9.06
C ASN A 6 60.19 43.37 8.23
N ASN A 7 58.89 43.14 8.34
CA ASN A 7 57.77 43.87 8.95
C ASN A 7 56.58 42.88 8.98
N ASN A 8 56.08 42.49 10.15
CA ASN A 8 54.84 41.70 10.24
C ASN A 8 53.63 42.61 9.98
N SER A 9 53.27 42.77 8.71
CA SER A 9 52.06 43.49 8.34
C SER A 9 50.82 42.68 8.70
N ILE A 10 50.13 43.08 9.77
CA ILE A 10 48.84 42.53 10.22
C ILE A 10 47.77 42.59 9.10
N SER A 11 47.92 43.44 8.09
CA SER A 11 47.01 43.51 6.93
C SER A 11 47.08 42.30 5.99
N SER A 12 48.09 41.45 6.15
CA SER A 12 48.27 40.22 5.34
C SER A 12 47.86 38.95 6.07
N ASN A 13 47.40 39.07 7.32
CA ASN A 13 46.94 37.93 8.11
C ASN A 13 45.48 37.59 7.73
N PRO A 14 45.18 36.38 7.23
CA PRO A 14 43.84 35.99 6.80
C PRO A 14 42.79 36.01 7.92
N PHE A 15 43.22 36.07 9.19
CA PHE A 15 42.33 36.16 10.35
C PHE A 15 41.97 37.61 10.76
N ALA A 16 42.55 38.63 10.10
CA ALA A 16 42.23 40.03 10.39
C ALA A 16 40.78 40.42 10.00
N ALA A 17 40.14 39.65 9.13
CA ALA A 17 38.74 39.84 8.73
C ALA A 17 37.72 39.49 9.84
N LEU A 18 38.16 38.83 10.92
CA LEU A 18 37.32 38.49 12.07
C LEU A 18 37.15 39.65 13.06
N PHE A 19 37.85 40.76 12.84
CA PHE A 19 37.78 41.96 13.67
C PHE A 19 37.19 43.12 12.87
N GLY A 20 36.39 43.97 13.53
CA GLY A 20 35.71 45.10 12.87
C GLY A 20 36.65 46.12 12.25
N SER A 21 37.91 46.17 12.70
CA SER A 21 38.98 46.95 12.11
C SER A 21 40.37 46.35 12.39
N VAL A 22 41.37 46.77 11.61
CA VAL A 22 42.79 46.40 11.83
C VAL A 22 43.32 46.95 13.16
N ALA A 23 42.70 47.99 13.72
CA ALA A 23 43.04 48.53 15.04
C ALA A 23 42.60 47.58 16.17
N ASP A 24 41.43 46.96 16.04
CA ASP A 24 40.91 46.00 17.02
C ASP A 24 41.73 44.70 17.03
N ALA A 25 42.16 44.25 15.85
CA ALA A 25 43.07 43.11 15.72
C ALA A 25 44.44 43.36 16.40
N LYS A 26 44.93 44.62 16.39
CA LYS A 26 46.17 45.01 17.09
C LYS A 26 45.99 45.02 18.61
N HIS A 27 44.90 45.59 19.09
CA HIS A 27 44.59 45.64 20.52
C HIS A 27 44.42 44.23 21.10
N PHE A 28 43.77 43.33 20.36
CA PHE A 28 43.63 41.92 20.75
C PHE A 28 44.98 41.19 20.82
N ALA A 29 45.88 41.44 19.86
CA ALA A 29 47.22 40.83 19.85
C ALA A 29 48.13 41.34 20.99
N GLU A 30 47.96 42.60 21.43
CA GLU A 30 48.70 43.16 22.57
C GLU A 30 48.24 42.57 23.91
N ILE A 31 46.94 42.30 24.07
CA ILE A 31 46.39 41.67 25.28
C ILE A 31 46.90 40.22 25.42
N GLN A 32 46.93 39.44 24.34
CA GLN A 32 47.44 38.06 24.40
C GLN A 32 48.94 37.99 24.71
N LYS A 33 49.73 38.98 24.28
CA LYS A 33 51.18 39.02 24.56
C LYS A 33 51.49 39.25 26.04
N GLN A 34 50.58 39.85 26.80
CA GLN A 34 50.71 40.03 28.25
C GLN A 34 50.35 38.77 29.05
N GLN A 35 49.68 37.77 28.46
CA GLN A 35 49.21 36.56 29.16
C GLN A 35 50.14 35.33 29.06
N GLN A 36 51.29 35.43 28.37
CA GLN A 36 52.20 34.27 28.13
C GLN A 36 53.49 34.23 28.96
N LEU A 37 53.61 34.99 30.06
CA LEU A 37 54.79 34.96 30.93
C LEU A 37 54.43 34.59 32.37
N THR A 38 54.12 33.30 32.63
CA THR A 38 54.43 32.60 33.90
C THR A 38 54.17 31.09 33.79
N PRO A 39 55.11 30.20 34.19
CA PRO A 39 54.92 28.75 34.27
C PRO A 39 54.50 28.30 35.69
N PRO A 40 54.02 27.05 35.90
CA PRO A 40 53.64 26.52 37.22
C PRO A 40 54.74 25.64 37.84
N VAL A 41 54.75 25.48 39.19
CA VAL A 41 54.95 24.22 39.95
C VAL A 41 55.29 24.43 41.46
N VAL A 42 54.45 23.81 42.31
CA VAL A 42 54.67 23.04 43.57
C VAL A 42 55.01 23.74 44.92
N GLU A 43 54.19 23.38 45.92
CA GLU A 43 54.45 23.51 47.37
C GLU A 43 55.57 22.57 47.84
N GLU A 44 56.51 23.07 48.64
CA GLU A 44 56.99 22.35 49.81
C GLU A 44 57.56 23.30 50.87
N THR A 45 57.41 22.87 52.11
CA THR A 45 57.70 23.50 53.41
C THR A 45 59.11 24.10 53.58
N SER A 46 59.23 25.23 54.28
CA SER A 46 59.90 25.31 55.61
C SER A 46 60.29 26.74 56.05
N ALA A 47 60.03 26.95 57.34
CA ALA A 47 60.49 27.92 58.33
C ALA A 47 61.58 28.98 58.06
N SER A 48 61.44 30.04 58.87
CA SER A 48 62.45 30.99 59.38
C SER A 48 62.85 32.11 58.41
N GLN A 49 63.17 33.33 58.83
CA GLN A 49 63.12 34.12 60.07
C GLN A 49 63.57 35.52 59.62
N ASP A 50 63.05 36.57 60.28
CA ASP A 50 63.73 37.86 60.52
C ASP A 50 64.16 38.69 59.27
N ASP A 51 64.16 40.01 59.23
CA ASP A 51 63.89 41.08 60.18
C ASP A 51 63.85 42.40 59.36
N SER A 52 63.41 43.45 60.03
CA SER A 52 63.74 44.88 59.81
C SER A 52 62.88 45.71 58.83
N ASP A 53 62.10 46.60 59.48
CA ASP A 53 62.22 48.07 59.45
C ASP A 53 62.21 48.77 58.06
N ASN A 54 61.45 49.83 57.81
CA ASN A 54 61.04 50.90 58.72
C ASN A 54 59.97 51.76 58.02
N SER A 55 59.02 52.25 58.81
CA SER A 55 58.36 53.58 58.78
C SER A 55 57.79 54.10 57.43
N VAL A 56 56.54 54.56 57.38
CA VAL A 56 56.06 55.86 57.89
C VAL A 56 54.54 55.89 57.72
N SER A 57 53.92 56.42 58.77
CA SER A 57 52.54 56.82 59.05
C SER A 57 51.71 57.45 57.91
N GLU A 58 50.41 57.15 57.86
CA GLU A 58 49.35 58.04 58.36
C GLU A 58 47.93 57.42 58.22
N SER A 59 47.20 57.46 59.35
CA SER A 59 45.74 57.64 59.49
C SER A 59 44.73 56.51 59.21
N LEU A 60 44.07 56.12 60.32
CA LEU A 60 42.63 55.87 60.52
C LEU A 60 42.07 54.45 60.26
N ASP A 61 42.09 53.67 61.34
CA ASP A 61 41.04 52.84 61.96
C ASP A 61 39.92 52.19 61.12
N ASP A 62 39.82 50.87 61.35
CA ASP A 62 38.62 50.03 61.44
C ASP A 62 37.68 49.92 60.21
N CYS A 63 37.84 48.83 59.46
CA CYS A 63 36.72 48.04 58.91
C CYS A 63 37.23 46.67 58.40
N ASP A 64 37.49 45.75 59.32
CA ASP A 64 37.78 44.33 59.01
C ASP A 64 36.48 43.50 58.86
N TYR A 65 35.49 44.07 58.16
CA TYR A 65 34.30 43.41 57.66
C TYR A 65 34.20 43.72 56.17
N SER A 66 34.57 42.80 55.28
CA SER A 66 34.10 42.89 53.88
C SER A 66 34.53 41.76 52.93
N VAL A 67 35.68 41.09 53.01
CA VAL A 67 36.06 40.18 51.90
C VAL A 67 35.18 38.92 51.84
N ALA A 68 34.83 38.33 52.98
CA ALA A 68 33.94 37.17 53.04
C ALA A 68 32.47 37.51 52.76
N GLU A 69 32.01 38.72 53.13
CA GLU A 69 30.67 39.23 52.86
C GLU A 69 30.50 39.67 51.41
N ILE A 70 31.51 40.30 50.80
CA ILE A 70 31.54 40.61 49.36
C ILE A 70 31.59 39.31 48.56
N SER A 71 32.39 38.31 48.96
CA SER A 71 32.44 37.01 48.26
C SER A 71 31.11 36.24 48.38
N ARG A 72 30.43 36.33 49.53
CA ARG A 72 29.07 35.78 49.71
C ARG A 72 28.02 36.59 48.95
N SER A 73 28.15 37.92 48.89
CA SER A 73 27.28 38.84 48.14
C SER A 73 27.42 38.67 46.62
N PHE A 74 28.64 38.40 46.13
CA PHE A 74 28.90 38.08 44.73
C PHE A 74 28.38 36.69 44.38
N ARG A 75 28.57 35.68 45.25
CA ARG A 75 27.93 34.37 45.08
C ARG A 75 26.41 34.47 45.08
N SER A 76 25.83 35.23 46.02
CA SER A 76 24.37 35.42 46.09
C SER A 76 23.83 36.21 44.89
N GLN A 77 24.57 37.18 44.34
CA GLN A 77 24.17 37.88 43.10
C GLN A 77 24.29 36.98 41.86
N GLN A 78 25.31 36.12 41.81
CA GLN A 78 25.49 35.17 40.71
C GLN A 78 24.42 34.07 40.74
N GLU A 79 24.09 33.56 41.93
CA GLU A 79 22.97 32.64 42.16
C GLU A 79 21.61 33.29 41.80
N LEU A 80 21.39 34.55 42.18
CA LEU A 80 20.17 35.29 41.82
C LEU A 80 20.05 35.51 40.30
N CYS A 81 21.16 35.82 39.63
CA CYS A 81 21.20 35.98 38.18
C CYS A 81 20.94 34.66 37.45
N GLU A 82 21.51 33.56 37.94
CA GLU A 82 21.26 32.23 37.41
C GLU A 82 19.80 31.80 37.59
N GLN A 83 19.21 32.00 38.78
CA GLN A 83 17.78 31.76 39.03
C GLN A 83 16.88 32.59 38.11
N LEU A 84 17.20 33.87 37.90
CA LEU A 84 16.44 34.73 36.98
C LEU A 84 16.53 34.22 35.53
N ASN A 85 17.70 33.78 35.10
CA ASN A 85 17.89 33.20 33.77
C ASN A 85 17.14 31.88 33.60
N ILE A 86 17.10 31.04 34.64
CA ILE A 86 16.31 29.80 34.67
C ILE A 86 14.82 30.13 34.55
N ASN A 87 14.31 31.08 35.35
CA ASN A 87 12.92 31.53 35.29
C ASN A 87 12.55 32.03 33.88
N HIS A 88 13.34 32.94 33.30
CA HIS A 88 13.08 33.45 31.95
C HIS A 88 13.13 32.34 30.90
N MET A 89 14.03 31.37 31.03
CA MET A 89 14.09 30.20 30.13
C MET A 89 12.84 29.33 30.25
N ILE A 90 12.39 29.00 31.46
CA ILE A 90 11.14 28.26 31.69
C ILE A 90 9.96 29.02 31.09
N GLN A 91 9.87 30.32 31.31
CA GLN A 91 8.83 31.19 30.74
C GLN A 91 8.86 31.17 29.20
N ARG A 92 10.04 31.22 28.56
CA ARG A 92 10.15 31.12 27.09
C ARG A 92 9.70 29.76 26.55
N ILE A 93 10.01 28.67 27.27
CA ILE A 93 9.68 27.31 26.83
C ILE A 93 8.19 27.00 27.03
N PHE A 94 7.65 27.26 28.20
CA PHE A 94 6.28 26.86 28.57
C PHE A 94 5.25 27.99 28.48
N LEU A 95 5.67 29.25 28.34
CA LEU A 95 4.77 30.41 28.26
C LEU A 95 3.82 30.50 29.48
N ILE A 96 4.33 30.21 30.67
CA ILE A 96 3.65 30.29 31.97
C ILE A 96 4.41 31.20 32.91
N THR A 97 3.73 31.81 33.88
CA THR A 97 4.34 32.72 34.86
C THR A 97 3.58 32.72 36.19
N LEU A 98 4.31 32.95 37.28
CA LEU A 98 3.77 33.23 38.62
C LEU A 98 3.81 34.72 38.96
N ASP A 99 4.39 35.54 38.09
CA ASP A 99 4.57 36.97 38.29
C ASP A 99 3.50 37.78 37.51
N ASN A 100 2.62 38.46 38.26
CA ASN A 100 1.58 39.38 37.76
C ASN A 100 1.94 40.87 37.97
N SER A 101 3.22 41.19 38.19
CA SER A 101 3.69 42.57 38.30
C SER A 101 3.54 43.35 36.99
N ASP A 102 3.52 44.68 37.09
CA ASP A 102 3.34 45.59 35.95
C ASP A 102 4.40 45.31 34.85
N PRO A 103 4.00 45.07 33.58
CA PRO A 103 4.93 44.87 32.48
C PRO A 103 5.99 45.97 32.31
N ASN A 104 5.73 47.18 32.84
CA ASN A 104 6.68 48.31 32.84
C ASN A 104 7.86 48.11 33.81
N LEU A 105 7.71 47.24 34.82
CA LEU A 105 8.74 46.91 35.80
C LEU A 105 9.65 45.76 35.31
N LYS A 106 9.26 45.03 34.26
CA LYS A 106 9.99 43.86 33.76
C LYS A 106 11.04 44.29 32.73
N SER A 107 12.30 43.90 32.95
CA SER A 107 13.38 44.16 31.99
C SER A 107 13.14 43.34 30.72
N GLY A 108 12.98 44.00 29.56
CA GLY A 108 12.58 43.36 28.29
C GLY A 108 13.58 42.38 27.65
N ASN A 109 14.68 42.02 28.33
CA ASN A 109 15.68 41.11 27.78
C ASN A 109 15.29 39.65 28.07
N GLY A 110 14.73 38.97 27.05
CA GLY A 110 14.59 37.51 27.03
C GLY A 110 13.29 36.94 27.64
N ILE A 111 12.28 37.76 27.91
CA ILE A 111 10.97 37.29 28.41
C ILE A 111 9.99 37.20 27.23
N PRO A 112 9.15 36.15 27.13
CA PRO A 112 8.13 36.05 26.08
C PRO A 112 7.08 37.17 26.19
N ALA A 113 6.40 37.53 25.11
CA ALA A 113 5.44 38.65 25.11
C ALA A 113 4.14 38.36 25.89
N ARG A 114 3.70 37.09 25.89
CA ARG A 114 2.48 36.61 26.52
C ARG A 114 2.80 35.34 27.32
N CYS A 115 2.20 35.23 28.51
CA CYS A 115 2.24 34.03 29.34
C CYS A 115 0.89 33.80 29.99
N VAL A 116 0.62 32.55 30.35
CA VAL A 116 -0.50 32.18 31.21
C VAL A 116 -0.09 32.37 32.66
N TYR A 117 -0.85 33.17 33.38
CA TYR A 117 -0.68 33.39 34.82
C TYR A 117 -1.37 32.26 35.61
N LEU A 118 -0.62 31.59 36.48
CA LEU A 118 -1.13 30.51 37.31
C LEU A 118 -1.51 31.05 38.70
N GLU A 119 -2.69 31.67 38.79
CA GLU A 119 -3.15 32.39 39.99
C GLU A 119 -3.16 31.52 41.25
N GLU A 120 -3.77 30.33 41.18
CA GLU A 120 -3.87 29.42 42.34
C GLU A 120 -2.50 28.98 42.86
N MET A 121 -1.57 28.67 41.95
CA MET A 121 -0.22 28.27 42.33
C MET A 121 0.60 29.44 42.88
N ALA A 122 0.44 30.64 42.32
CA ALA A 122 1.09 31.84 42.83
C ALA A 122 0.60 32.18 44.25
N THR A 123 -0.68 31.92 44.56
CA THR A 123 -1.20 32.07 45.92
C THR A 123 -0.67 31.02 46.88
N ASP A 124 -0.50 29.76 46.43
CA ASP A 124 -0.03 28.66 47.29
C ASP A 124 1.44 28.80 47.71
N LEU A 125 2.25 29.49 46.89
CA LEU A 125 3.69 29.65 47.13
C LEU A 125 4.04 30.88 48.00
N GLU A 126 3.07 31.75 48.31
CA GLU A 126 3.06 32.98 49.14
C GLU A 126 4.22 33.99 48.95
N ASP A 127 5.48 33.55 48.91
CA ASP A 127 6.72 34.34 48.86
C ASP A 127 7.58 34.11 47.60
N GLN A 128 7.13 33.28 46.64
CA GLN A 128 7.86 32.96 45.40
C GLN A 128 7.05 33.31 44.15
N ASP A 129 7.49 34.33 43.41
CA ASP A 129 6.90 34.81 42.16
C ASP A 129 7.66 34.36 40.89
N TRP A 130 8.73 33.58 41.04
CA TRP A 130 9.52 33.02 39.93
C TRP A 130 9.36 31.51 39.79
N LEU A 131 9.52 31.02 38.56
CA LEU A 131 9.59 29.58 38.27
C LEU A 131 11.04 29.09 38.39
N ASP A 132 11.20 27.92 38.99
CA ASP A 132 12.47 27.21 39.09
C ASP A 132 12.29 25.71 38.81
N MET A 133 13.35 24.95 39.00
CA MET A 133 13.37 23.52 38.67
C MET A 133 12.69 22.62 39.72
N GLU A 134 12.29 23.18 40.86
CA GLU A 134 11.53 22.47 41.90
C GLU A 134 10.03 22.60 41.65
N ASN A 135 9.59 23.76 41.16
CA ASN A 135 8.16 24.04 40.95
C ASN A 135 7.67 23.91 39.49
N VAL A 136 8.55 23.85 38.49
CA VAL A 136 8.17 23.82 37.06
C VAL A 136 7.23 22.66 36.68
N GLU A 137 7.39 21.49 37.30
CA GLU A 137 6.56 20.33 36.99
C GLU A 137 5.12 20.51 37.48
N GLN A 138 4.95 21.03 38.70
CA GLN A 138 3.64 21.42 39.24
C GLN A 138 3.03 22.54 38.40
N ALA A 139 3.81 23.55 38.02
CA ALA A 139 3.35 24.67 37.20
C ALA A 139 2.84 24.21 35.83
N LEU A 140 3.59 23.31 35.19
CA LEU A 140 3.19 22.72 33.91
C LEU A 140 1.93 21.88 34.09
N PHE A 141 1.83 21.05 35.12
CA PHE A 141 0.63 20.26 35.39
C PHE A 141 -0.62 21.14 35.59
N THR A 142 -0.52 22.19 36.43
CA THR A 142 -1.60 23.18 36.62
C THR A 142 -1.99 23.83 35.30
N ARG A 143 -1.01 24.21 34.46
CA ARG A 143 -1.27 24.77 33.12
C ARG A 143 -2.03 23.82 32.20
N LEU A 144 -1.78 22.51 32.28
CA LEU A 144 -2.47 21.52 31.47
C LEU A 144 -3.91 21.24 31.95
N LEU A 145 -4.20 21.48 33.24
CA LEU A 145 -5.54 21.31 33.80
C LEU A 145 -6.48 22.49 33.54
N LEU A 146 -5.96 23.65 33.13
CA LEU A 146 -6.78 24.83 32.81
C LEU A 146 -7.70 24.55 31.59
N PRO A 147 -9.04 24.63 31.74
CA PRO A 147 -9.95 24.38 30.63
C PRO A 147 -9.86 25.43 29.50
N GLU A 148 -9.61 26.69 29.88
CA GLU A 148 -9.49 27.83 28.97
C GLU A 148 -8.26 28.67 29.32
N PRO A 149 -7.06 28.26 28.87
CA PRO A 149 -5.81 28.98 29.18
C PRO A 149 -5.80 30.41 28.64
N GLY A 150 -6.51 30.67 27.54
CA GLY A 150 -6.65 32.00 26.95
C GLY A 150 -7.24 33.06 27.88
N ASN A 151 -8.05 32.65 28.87
CA ASN A 151 -8.64 33.59 29.85
C ASN A 151 -7.64 34.07 30.90
N HIS A 152 -6.49 33.41 31.00
CA HIS A 152 -5.46 33.65 32.02
C HIS A 152 -4.21 34.32 31.43
N LEU A 153 -4.32 34.88 30.21
CA LEU A 153 -3.21 35.49 29.50
C LEU A 153 -2.86 36.88 30.05
N ILE A 154 -1.60 37.08 30.43
CA ILE A 154 -1.06 38.38 30.82
C ILE A 154 -0.03 38.91 29.82
N HIS A 155 0.17 40.22 29.82
CA HIS A 155 1.24 40.87 29.08
C HIS A 155 2.52 40.87 29.92
N MET A 156 3.63 40.42 29.35
CA MET A 156 4.93 40.39 30.03
C MET A 156 5.87 41.51 29.57
N THR A 157 5.55 42.16 28.45
CA THR A 157 6.36 43.24 27.86
C THR A 157 5.51 44.47 27.57
N SER A 158 6.07 45.67 27.76
CA SER A 158 5.38 46.97 27.69
C SER A 158 4.98 47.47 26.29
N ALA A 159 4.86 46.60 25.28
CA ALA A 159 4.54 47.02 23.91
C ALA A 159 3.05 46.78 23.57
N GLY A 160 2.31 47.88 23.36
CA GLY A 160 0.89 47.92 22.97
C GLY A 160 0.57 47.47 21.52
N ILE A 161 1.27 46.45 21.00
CA ILE A 161 0.95 45.84 19.71
C ILE A 161 0.28 44.49 19.98
N GLN A 162 -0.93 44.29 19.44
CA GLN A 162 -1.61 42.99 19.46
C GLN A 162 -0.73 41.95 18.75
N ASN A 163 -0.08 41.08 19.53
CA ASN A 163 0.68 39.96 19.00
C ASN A 163 -0.21 38.72 19.02
N LEU A 164 -1.08 38.62 18.02
CA LEU A 164 -2.05 37.54 17.86
C LEU A 164 -1.38 36.15 17.83
N SER A 165 -0.13 36.07 17.36
CA SER A 165 0.63 34.80 17.40
C SER A 165 1.01 34.42 18.83
N ALA A 166 1.57 35.36 19.61
CA ALA A 166 1.94 35.09 21.00
C ALA A 166 0.72 34.79 21.88
N GLU A 167 -0.42 35.43 21.61
CA GLU A 167 -1.70 35.13 22.27
C GLU A 167 -2.17 33.71 21.96
N ARG A 168 -2.14 33.31 20.68
CA ARG A 168 -2.49 31.96 20.24
C ARG A 168 -1.56 30.91 20.87
N ASP A 169 -0.25 31.16 20.85
CA ASP A 169 0.74 30.16 21.26
C ASP A 169 0.73 29.96 22.80
N ALA A 170 0.59 31.04 23.58
CA ALA A 170 0.44 30.95 25.04
C ALA A 170 -0.95 30.43 25.46
N GLY A 171 -1.99 30.85 24.74
CA GLY A 171 -3.39 30.49 24.99
C GLY A 171 -3.83 29.16 24.38
N GLU A 172 -2.91 28.37 23.81
CA GLU A 172 -3.24 27.09 23.17
C GLU A 172 -4.00 26.17 24.14
N LYS A 173 -5.18 25.75 23.70
CA LYS A 173 -6.12 24.96 24.49
C LYS A 173 -5.88 23.46 24.34
N HIS A 174 -5.37 23.01 23.20
CA HIS A 174 -5.09 21.61 22.95
C HIS A 174 -3.78 21.21 23.60
N ILE A 175 -3.86 20.38 24.63
CA ILE A 175 -2.73 19.93 25.44
C ILE A 175 -1.60 19.36 24.58
N PHE A 176 -1.93 18.50 23.62
CA PHE A 176 -0.92 17.84 22.79
C PHE A 176 -0.17 18.82 21.90
N ARG A 177 -0.88 19.81 21.32
CA ARG A 177 -0.28 20.87 20.51
C ARG A 177 0.62 21.76 21.35
N TYR A 178 0.16 22.10 22.56
CA TYR A 178 0.92 22.92 23.50
C TYR A 178 2.20 22.23 23.97
N LEU A 179 2.16 20.95 24.32
CA LEU A 179 3.33 20.18 24.76
C LEU A 179 4.34 19.99 23.62
N PHE A 180 3.86 19.69 22.41
CA PHE A 180 4.74 19.63 21.24
C PHE A 180 5.39 20.99 20.94
N ALA A 181 4.63 22.09 20.99
CA ALA A 181 5.18 23.43 20.80
C ALA A 181 6.19 23.79 21.91
N SER A 182 5.96 23.32 23.14
CA SER A 182 6.91 23.49 24.26
C SER A 182 8.20 22.70 24.03
N PHE A 183 8.09 21.46 23.52
CA PHE A 183 9.23 20.66 23.10
C PHE A 183 10.05 21.36 22.01
N GLN A 184 9.40 21.93 20.99
CA GLN A 184 10.07 22.70 19.93
C GLN A 184 10.79 23.93 20.50
N ARG A 185 10.13 24.71 21.37
CA ARG A 185 10.76 25.86 22.02
C ARG A 185 11.95 25.45 22.90
N ALA A 186 11.84 24.33 23.62
CA ALA A 186 12.96 23.78 24.39
C ALA A 186 14.14 23.39 23.50
N LYS A 187 13.89 22.73 22.36
CA LYS A 187 14.91 22.36 21.36
C LYS A 187 15.60 23.61 20.80
N GLU A 188 14.85 24.66 20.49
CA GLU A 188 15.44 25.93 20.08
C GLU A 188 16.28 26.59 21.18
N GLU A 189 15.79 26.60 22.43
CA GLU A 189 16.52 27.17 23.57
C GLU A 189 17.84 26.42 23.83
N ILE A 190 17.85 25.08 23.72
CA ILE A 190 19.06 24.25 23.85
C ILE A 190 20.19 24.73 22.93
N THR A 191 19.87 25.26 21.74
CA THR A 191 20.87 25.78 20.80
C THR A 191 21.40 27.18 21.14
N LYS A 192 20.69 27.92 22.01
CA LYS A 192 20.94 29.33 22.31
C LYS A 192 21.49 29.55 23.72
N VAL A 193 21.18 28.66 24.67
CA VAL A 193 21.55 28.82 26.07
C VAL A 193 23.05 28.58 26.30
N PRO A 194 23.68 29.28 27.26
CA PRO A 194 25.06 29.01 27.65
C PRO A 194 25.21 27.63 28.32
N GLU A 195 26.44 27.10 28.36
CA GLU A 195 26.73 25.74 28.85
C GLU A 195 26.20 25.46 30.27
N ASN A 196 26.18 26.45 31.16
CA ASN A 196 25.68 26.28 32.53
C ASN A 196 24.15 26.12 32.58
N LEU A 197 23.41 26.63 31.59
CA LEU A 197 21.94 26.52 31.51
C LEU A 197 21.46 25.33 30.68
N LEU A 198 22.36 24.69 29.92
CA LEU A 198 22.05 23.56 29.05
C LEU A 198 21.36 22.37 29.77
N PRO A 199 21.81 21.93 30.97
CA PRO A 199 21.14 20.83 31.68
C PRO A 199 19.68 21.14 32.04
N PHE A 200 19.40 22.40 32.36
CA PHE A 200 18.05 22.86 32.69
C PHE A 200 17.15 22.92 31.46
N ALA A 201 17.67 23.40 30.32
CA ALA A 201 16.93 23.39 29.06
C ALA A 201 16.59 21.96 28.60
N MET A 202 17.55 21.04 28.74
CA MET A 202 17.34 19.61 28.50
C MET A 202 16.28 19.01 29.43
N ARG A 203 16.28 19.40 30.72
CA ARG A 203 15.23 18.98 31.67
C ARG A 203 13.85 19.49 31.26
N CYS A 204 13.72 20.74 30.80
CA CYS A 204 12.46 21.28 30.28
C CYS A 204 11.96 20.52 29.03
N ARG A 205 12.87 20.14 28.13
CA ARG A 205 12.52 19.30 26.98
C ARG A 205 11.96 17.95 27.44
N ASN A 206 12.65 17.29 28.36
CA ASN A 206 12.23 16.00 28.92
C ASN A 206 10.91 16.10 29.69
N LEU A 207 10.65 17.22 30.38
CA LEU A 207 9.37 17.48 31.04
C LEU A 207 8.22 17.54 30.02
N SER A 208 8.43 18.11 28.83
CA SER A 208 7.42 18.15 27.76
C SER A 208 7.05 16.75 27.27
N VAL A 209 8.05 15.88 27.10
CA VAL A 209 7.89 14.46 26.72
C VAL A 209 7.20 13.67 27.85
N SER A 210 7.70 13.80 29.09
CA SER A 210 7.16 13.11 30.27
C SER A 210 5.69 13.46 30.52
N ASN A 211 5.34 14.75 30.45
CA ASN A 211 3.95 15.18 30.61
C ASN A 211 3.06 14.67 29.48
N THR A 212 3.58 14.53 28.27
CA THR A 212 2.82 13.95 27.15
C THR A 212 2.53 12.47 27.39
N ARG A 213 3.49 11.73 27.95
CA ARG A 213 3.26 10.37 28.43
C ARG A 213 2.18 10.34 29.51
N THR A 214 2.25 11.19 30.53
CA THR A 214 1.21 11.26 31.57
C THR A 214 -0.18 11.55 30.96
N VAL A 215 -0.26 12.46 30.01
CA VAL A 215 -1.50 12.80 29.29
C VAL A 215 -2.10 11.59 28.56
N LEU A 216 -1.26 10.75 27.96
CA LEU A 216 -1.71 9.53 27.26
C LEU A 216 -2.07 8.39 28.20
N LEU A 217 -1.41 8.28 29.36
CA LEU A 217 -1.67 7.25 30.37
C LEU A 217 -2.94 7.56 31.18
N THR A 218 -3.17 8.83 31.54
CA THR A 218 -4.30 9.27 32.34
C THR A 218 -5.10 10.41 31.67
N PRO A 219 -5.67 10.17 30.47
CA PRO A 219 -6.45 11.17 29.73
C PRO A 219 -7.71 11.64 30.49
N GLU A 220 -8.23 10.84 31.42
CA GLU A 220 -9.48 11.10 32.14
C GLU A 220 -9.39 12.34 33.05
N ILE A 221 -8.18 12.76 33.42
CA ILE A 221 -7.92 13.95 34.24
C ILE A 221 -8.22 15.23 33.44
N TYR A 222 -8.11 15.18 32.11
CA TYR A 222 -8.23 16.35 31.22
C TYR A 222 -9.66 16.45 30.66
N ILE A 223 -10.55 17.06 31.44
CA ILE A 223 -11.97 17.19 31.11
C ILE A 223 -12.16 18.00 29.81
N ASN A 224 -13.11 17.59 28.97
CA ASN A 224 -13.45 18.21 27.68
C ASN A 224 -12.33 18.18 26.62
N GLN A 225 -11.33 17.32 26.77
CA GLN A 225 -10.22 17.17 25.81
C GLN A 225 -10.19 15.72 25.29
N ASN A 226 -10.12 15.55 23.96
CA ASN A 226 -9.82 14.26 23.35
C ASN A 226 -8.35 14.24 22.91
N VAL A 227 -7.47 13.75 23.78
CA VAL A 227 -6.02 13.80 23.57
C VAL A 227 -5.56 12.90 22.42
N TYR A 228 -6.24 11.77 22.21
CA TYR A 228 -5.96 10.86 21.09
C TYR A 228 -6.31 11.50 19.75
N GLU A 229 -7.40 12.27 19.69
CA GLU A 229 -7.78 13.04 18.50
C GLU A 229 -6.81 14.18 18.22
N GLN A 230 -6.33 14.87 19.27
CA GLN A 230 -5.30 15.90 19.13
C GLN A 230 -3.99 15.35 18.56
N LEU A 231 -3.59 14.13 18.95
CA LEU A 231 -2.43 13.46 18.39
C LEU A 231 -2.62 13.20 16.88
N VAL A 232 -3.79 12.69 16.47
CA VAL A 232 -4.11 12.48 15.05
C VAL A 232 -4.08 13.80 14.28
N ASP A 233 -4.68 14.86 14.84
CA ASP A 233 -4.74 16.17 14.18
C ASP A 233 -3.35 16.81 14.05
N LEU A 234 -2.51 16.71 15.08
CA LEU A 234 -1.13 17.21 15.06
C LEU A 234 -0.32 16.49 13.97
N MET A 235 -0.44 15.16 13.90
CA MET A 235 0.22 14.36 12.86
C MET A 235 -0.26 14.75 11.45
N LEU A 236 -1.56 14.93 11.24
CA LEU A 236 -2.10 15.38 9.95
C LEU A 236 -1.61 16.77 9.55
N GLU A 237 -1.59 17.72 10.49
CA GLU A 237 -1.09 19.07 10.25
C GLU A 237 0.40 19.06 9.90
N SER A 238 1.18 18.23 10.59
CA SER A 238 2.63 18.10 10.34
C SER A 238 2.96 17.46 8.99
N LEU A 239 2.19 16.48 8.53
CA LEU A 239 2.32 15.86 7.21
C LEU A 239 1.98 16.82 6.05
N ARG A 240 1.10 17.80 6.30
CA ARG A 240 0.80 18.86 5.33
C ARG A 240 1.83 19.98 5.34
N GLY A 241 2.60 20.11 6.42
CA GLY A 241 3.68 21.07 6.57
C GLY A 241 5.07 20.46 6.33
N ALA A 242 6.12 21.23 6.58
CA ALA A 242 7.51 20.79 6.53
C ALA A 242 8.06 20.41 7.92
N ARG A 243 7.20 19.92 8.82
CA ARG A 243 7.53 19.68 10.25
C ARG A 243 7.30 18.25 10.70
N PHE A 244 7.17 17.30 9.76
CA PHE A 244 6.89 15.90 10.10
C PHE A 244 8.03 15.26 10.89
N GLU A 245 9.29 15.58 10.55
CA GLU A 245 10.47 15.04 11.23
C GLU A 245 10.51 15.39 12.72
N ASP A 246 10.23 16.65 13.07
CA ASP A 246 10.20 17.09 14.49
C ASP A 246 9.09 16.39 15.28
N VAL A 247 7.91 16.16 14.66
CA VAL A 247 6.83 15.42 15.32
C VAL A 247 7.21 13.96 15.51
N THR A 248 7.83 13.32 14.51
CA THR A 248 8.27 11.93 14.65
C THR A 248 9.36 11.76 15.71
N GLU A 249 10.32 12.70 15.82
CA GLU A 249 11.34 12.70 16.88
C GLU A 249 10.68 12.80 18.27
N PHE A 250 9.78 13.76 18.44
CA PHE A 250 9.03 13.93 19.69
C PHE A 250 8.24 12.67 20.06
N LEU A 251 7.54 12.06 19.09
CA LEU A 251 6.76 10.84 19.33
C LEU A 251 7.63 9.63 19.62
N GLU A 252 8.82 9.51 19.01
CA GLU A 252 9.77 8.44 19.31
C GLU A 252 10.21 8.47 20.78
N GLU A 253 10.54 9.66 21.33
CA GLU A 253 10.87 9.81 22.76
C GLU A 253 9.66 9.48 23.67
N VAL A 254 8.43 9.86 23.27
CA VAL A 254 7.20 9.53 24.03
C VAL A 254 6.92 8.03 24.00
N ILE A 255 7.07 7.36 22.85
CA ILE A 255 6.83 5.92 22.69
C ILE A 255 7.84 5.11 23.50
N GLU A 256 9.12 5.51 23.51
CA GLU A 256 10.14 4.89 24.35
C GLU A 256 9.72 4.93 25.83
N GLY A 257 9.25 6.09 26.31
CA GLY A 257 8.74 6.22 27.67
C GLY A 257 7.50 5.36 27.96
N LEU A 258 6.56 5.26 27.02
CA LEU A 258 5.32 4.48 27.18
C LEU A 258 5.54 2.96 27.14
N THR A 259 6.54 2.51 26.40
CA THR A 259 6.86 1.06 26.30
C THR A 259 7.65 0.55 27.50
N MET A 260 8.29 1.44 28.26
CA MET A 260 8.99 1.09 29.51
C MET A 260 8.07 1.05 30.74
N ASP A 261 6.97 1.79 30.72
CA ASP A 261 6.03 1.89 31.84
C ASP A 261 4.67 1.29 31.46
N GLU A 262 4.45 0.04 31.87
CA GLU A 262 3.18 -0.68 31.69
C GLU A 262 2.34 -0.71 32.97
N GLU A 263 2.64 0.10 34.00
CA GLU A 263 1.95 0.02 35.30
C GLU A 263 0.52 0.58 35.25
N VAL A 264 0.29 1.63 34.45
CA VAL A 264 -1.01 2.34 34.38
C VAL A 264 -1.85 1.89 33.19
N LYS A 265 -1.30 1.97 31.98
CA LYS A 265 -1.90 1.51 30.74
C LYS A 265 -0.81 0.92 29.86
N THR A 266 -1.13 -0.15 29.17
CA THR A 266 -0.25 -0.72 28.14
C THR A 266 -0.17 0.19 26.92
N PHE A 267 0.92 0.08 26.16
CA PHE A 267 1.05 0.82 24.89
C PHE A 267 -0.08 0.51 23.90
N GLU A 268 -0.63 -0.71 23.94
CA GLU A 268 -1.80 -1.11 23.16
C GLU A 268 -3.04 -0.29 23.54
N GLU A 269 -3.34 -0.15 24.84
CA GLU A 269 -4.49 0.62 25.33
C GLU A 269 -4.39 2.12 24.97
N VAL A 270 -3.18 2.65 24.82
CA VAL A 270 -2.94 4.02 24.36
C VAL A 270 -3.19 4.17 22.85
N MET A 271 -2.79 3.20 22.04
CA MET A 271 -2.83 3.30 20.58
C MET A 271 -4.16 2.86 19.96
N VAL A 272 -4.93 1.97 20.60
CA VAL A 272 -6.24 1.52 20.09
C VAL A 272 -7.21 2.68 19.84
N PRO A 273 -7.40 3.66 20.76
CA PRO A 273 -8.26 4.82 20.50
C PRO A 273 -7.81 5.67 19.30
N VAL A 274 -6.49 5.77 19.07
CA VAL A 274 -5.93 6.48 17.91
C VAL A 274 -6.35 5.78 16.63
N PHE A 275 -6.27 4.44 16.59
CA PHE A 275 -6.73 3.66 15.42
C PHE A 275 -8.24 3.71 15.23
N ASP A 276 -9.04 3.74 16.30
CA ASP A 276 -10.50 3.89 16.22
C ASP A 276 -10.90 5.23 15.58
N ILE A 277 -10.23 6.33 15.97
CA ILE A 277 -10.42 7.66 15.36
C ILE A 277 -10.07 7.62 13.86
N LEU A 278 -8.93 6.99 13.52
CA LEU A 278 -8.52 6.83 12.12
C LEU A 278 -9.52 6.00 11.31
N LEU A 279 -10.00 4.88 11.86
CA LEU A 279 -11.01 4.05 11.23
C LEU A 279 -12.30 4.84 10.98
N GLY A 280 -12.78 5.59 11.98
CA GLY A 280 -13.97 6.43 11.87
C GLY A 280 -13.83 7.48 10.76
N ARG A 281 -12.68 8.18 10.71
CA ARG A 281 -12.44 9.26 9.74
C ARG A 281 -12.19 8.73 8.33
N ILE A 282 -11.43 7.63 8.16
CA ILE A 282 -11.09 7.07 6.84
C ILE A 282 -12.31 6.48 6.12
N ARG A 283 -13.26 5.89 6.86
CA ARG A 283 -14.47 5.27 6.28
C ARG A 283 -15.34 6.24 5.49
N GLU A 284 -15.29 7.53 5.83
CA GLU A 284 -16.05 8.59 5.17
C GLU A 284 -15.32 9.15 3.93
N LEU A 285 -14.08 8.74 3.66
CA LEU A 285 -13.28 9.26 2.57
C LEU A 285 -13.49 8.50 1.25
N HIS A 286 -13.09 9.16 0.17
CA HIS A 286 -13.18 8.65 -1.19
C HIS A 286 -11.81 8.66 -1.88
N LEU A 287 -11.63 7.82 -2.89
CA LEU A 287 -10.35 7.58 -3.57
C LEU A 287 -9.66 8.87 -4.07
N CYS A 288 -10.43 9.83 -4.58
CA CYS A 288 -9.89 11.06 -5.19
C CYS A 288 -9.74 12.23 -4.20
N GLN A 289 -9.97 12.01 -2.89
CA GLN A 289 -9.81 13.06 -1.88
C GLN A 289 -8.36 13.15 -1.39
N ILE A 290 -7.75 14.34 -1.45
CA ILE A 290 -6.36 14.56 -1.02
C ILE A 290 -6.15 14.18 0.45
N LEU A 291 -7.13 14.45 1.31
CA LEU A 291 -7.08 14.13 2.74
C LEU A 291 -6.86 12.62 3.00
N LEU A 292 -7.37 11.73 2.14
CA LEU A 292 -7.12 10.29 2.25
C LEU A 292 -5.62 9.98 2.23
N TYR A 293 -4.87 10.61 1.33
CA TYR A 293 -3.45 10.34 1.17
C TYR A 293 -2.63 10.81 2.37
N SER A 294 -3.04 11.89 3.05
CA SER A 294 -2.44 12.30 4.32
C SER A 294 -2.63 11.23 5.41
N TYR A 295 -3.80 10.59 5.49
CA TYR A 295 -4.00 9.46 6.41
C TYR A 295 -3.16 8.24 6.03
N LEU A 296 -3.03 7.95 4.74
CA LEU A 296 -2.18 6.85 4.28
C LEU A 296 -0.71 7.10 4.60
N ASP A 297 -0.23 8.34 4.50
CA ASP A 297 1.13 8.72 4.89
C ASP A 297 1.37 8.55 6.39
N MET A 298 0.37 8.90 7.23
CA MET A 298 0.42 8.61 8.67
C MET A 298 0.52 7.11 8.94
N LEU A 299 -0.29 6.30 8.26
CA LEU A 299 -0.25 4.83 8.39
C LEU A 299 1.05 4.22 7.86
N LEU A 300 1.70 4.84 6.88
CA LEU A 300 3.03 4.43 6.44
C LEU A 300 4.08 4.64 7.53
N TYR A 301 4.00 5.73 8.29
CA TYR A 301 4.84 5.91 9.47
C TYR A 301 4.52 4.86 10.54
N PHE A 302 3.25 4.63 10.86
CA PHE A 302 2.82 3.63 11.85
C PHE A 302 3.26 2.21 11.52
N THR A 303 3.25 1.82 10.24
CA THR A 303 3.70 0.50 9.81
C THR A 303 5.23 0.35 9.76
N ARG A 304 5.99 1.45 9.86
CA ARG A 304 7.46 1.45 9.95
C ARG A 304 7.96 1.49 11.40
N GLN A 305 7.24 2.15 12.29
CA GLN A 305 7.60 2.20 13.71
C GLN A 305 7.27 0.84 14.35
N LYS A 306 8.25 0.24 15.04
CA LYS A 306 8.22 -1.15 15.52
C LYS A 306 7.06 -1.46 16.48
N ASP A 307 6.84 -0.60 17.46
CA ASP A 307 5.91 -0.80 18.57
C ASP A 307 4.47 -0.52 18.12
N ILE A 308 4.25 0.56 17.37
CA ILE A 308 2.97 0.91 16.74
C ILE A 308 2.57 -0.20 15.75
N ALA A 309 3.48 -0.67 14.91
CA ALA A 309 3.19 -1.72 13.96
C ALA A 309 2.79 -3.04 14.65
N LYS A 310 3.37 -3.35 15.81
CA LYS A 310 2.98 -4.51 16.63
C LYS A 310 1.53 -4.37 17.10
N VAL A 311 1.14 -3.22 17.63
CA VAL A 311 -0.27 -2.98 18.01
C VAL A 311 -1.19 -2.96 16.78
N PHE A 312 -0.74 -2.37 15.67
CA PHE A 312 -1.51 -2.28 14.43
C PHE A 312 -1.89 -3.66 13.90
N VAL A 313 -0.97 -4.63 13.86
CA VAL A 313 -1.28 -5.98 13.35
C VAL A 313 -2.23 -6.76 14.24
N GLU A 314 -2.28 -6.48 15.55
CA GLU A 314 -3.27 -7.06 16.46
C GLU A 314 -4.62 -6.34 16.32
N TYR A 315 -4.63 -5.01 16.19
CA TYR A 315 -5.83 -4.20 16.02
C TYR A 315 -6.60 -4.52 14.73
N ILE A 316 -5.92 -4.83 13.63
CA ILE A 316 -6.59 -5.18 12.36
C ILE A 316 -7.14 -6.62 12.33
N GLN A 317 -6.99 -7.41 13.40
CA GLN A 317 -7.60 -8.74 13.43
C GLN A 317 -9.13 -8.60 13.52
N PRO A 318 -9.90 -9.32 12.69
CA PRO A 318 -11.35 -9.31 12.81
C PRO A 318 -11.79 -10.00 14.10
N LYS A 319 -12.93 -9.57 14.65
CA LYS A 319 -13.53 -10.19 15.85
C LYS A 319 -13.83 -11.68 15.67
N ASP A 320 -14.20 -12.08 14.46
CA ASP A 320 -14.36 -13.49 14.06
C ASP A 320 -13.57 -13.73 12.75
N PRO A 321 -12.43 -14.44 12.83
CA PRO A 321 -11.59 -14.75 11.67
C PRO A 321 -12.25 -15.62 10.60
N ALA A 322 -13.35 -16.32 10.90
CA ALA A 322 -14.08 -17.13 9.93
C ALA A 322 -15.06 -16.31 9.08
N ASN A 323 -15.37 -15.08 9.48
CA ASN A 323 -16.33 -14.23 8.80
C ASN A 323 -15.63 -13.25 7.83
N GLY A 324 -15.74 -13.52 6.53
CA GLY A 324 -15.11 -12.73 5.47
C GLY A 324 -15.50 -11.24 5.49
N GLN A 325 -16.74 -10.90 5.84
CA GLN A 325 -17.21 -9.51 5.90
C GLN A 325 -16.52 -8.71 7.02
N LEU A 326 -16.14 -9.35 8.13
CA LEU A 326 -15.54 -8.64 9.25
C LEU A 326 -14.13 -8.13 8.92
N TYR A 327 -13.40 -8.80 8.03
CA TYR A 327 -12.11 -8.29 7.54
C TYR A 327 -12.27 -6.90 6.91
N GLN A 328 -13.32 -6.68 6.12
CA GLN A 328 -13.62 -5.38 5.52
C GLN A 328 -13.93 -4.28 6.56
N LYS A 329 -14.36 -4.63 7.78
CA LYS A 329 -14.67 -3.67 8.85
C LYS A 329 -13.45 -3.25 9.68
N THR A 330 -12.32 -3.94 9.53
CA THR A 330 -11.04 -3.59 10.16
C THR A 330 -10.46 -2.32 9.52
N LEU A 331 -9.49 -1.66 10.16
CA LEU A 331 -8.84 -0.47 9.57
C LEU A 331 -8.17 -0.75 8.23
N LEU A 332 -7.38 -1.83 8.12
CA LEU A 332 -6.80 -2.22 6.84
C LEU A 332 -7.88 -2.58 5.81
N GLY A 333 -8.95 -3.27 6.23
CA GLY A 333 -10.03 -3.64 5.32
C GLY A 333 -10.92 -2.47 4.86
N ALA A 334 -11.12 -1.47 5.71
CA ALA A 334 -11.81 -0.24 5.36
C ALA A 334 -11.04 0.52 4.28
N ILE A 335 -9.71 0.60 4.42
CA ILE A 335 -8.81 1.17 3.40
C ILE A 335 -8.93 0.35 2.11
N LEU A 336 -8.74 -0.98 2.17
CA LEU A 336 -8.85 -1.85 0.99
C LEU A 336 -10.20 -1.72 0.28
N SER A 337 -11.27 -1.31 0.95
CA SER A 337 -12.59 -1.15 0.36
C SER A 337 -12.83 0.20 -0.35
N ILE A 338 -11.88 1.14 -0.29
CA ILE A 338 -11.98 2.44 -0.98
C ILE A 338 -11.70 2.25 -2.48
N SER A 339 -12.67 2.57 -3.33
CA SER A 339 -12.55 2.37 -4.78
C SER A 339 -13.49 3.30 -5.55
N CYS A 340 -13.33 3.33 -6.87
CA CYS A 340 -14.30 3.89 -7.81
C CYS A 340 -15.44 2.91 -8.15
N LEU A 341 -15.48 1.71 -7.55
CA LEU A 341 -16.63 0.80 -7.58
C LEU A 341 -17.76 1.29 -6.67
N LEU A 342 -18.99 0.81 -6.88
CA LEU A 342 -20.11 1.12 -5.99
C LEU A 342 -19.88 0.56 -4.59
N LYS A 343 -20.12 1.39 -3.55
CA LYS A 343 -20.06 0.97 -2.14
C LYS A 343 -21.13 -0.08 -1.81
N THR A 344 -22.34 0.09 -2.35
CA THR A 344 -23.46 -0.83 -2.18
C THR A 344 -23.90 -1.33 -3.56
N PRO A 345 -23.95 -2.66 -3.80
CA PRO A 345 -24.39 -3.21 -5.07
C PRO A 345 -25.72 -2.61 -5.51
N GLY A 346 -25.77 -2.14 -6.76
CA GLY A 346 -26.94 -1.50 -7.33
C GLY A 346 -27.19 -0.06 -6.88
N VAL A 347 -26.78 0.42 -5.72
CA VAL A 347 -27.07 1.81 -5.30
C VAL A 347 -26.07 2.76 -5.95
N VAL A 348 -26.54 3.57 -6.91
CA VAL A 348 -25.72 4.57 -7.64
C VAL A 348 -25.85 5.97 -7.04
N GLU A 349 -26.76 6.15 -6.08
CA GLU A 349 -26.90 7.41 -5.34
C GLU A 349 -25.58 7.73 -4.60
N ASN A 350 -25.07 8.95 -4.78
CA ASN A 350 -23.77 9.42 -4.28
C ASN A 350 -22.52 8.79 -4.95
N HIS A 351 -22.66 8.24 -6.16
CA HIS A 351 -21.53 7.75 -6.96
C HIS A 351 -21.06 8.77 -7.99
N ASP A 352 -20.12 9.63 -7.58
CA ASP A 352 -19.78 10.85 -8.33
C ASP A 352 -18.76 10.68 -9.47
N TYR A 353 -18.38 9.44 -9.81
CA TYR A 353 -17.31 9.20 -10.80
C TYR A 353 -17.77 9.32 -12.25
N PHE A 354 -18.94 8.75 -12.60
CA PHE A 354 -19.46 8.72 -13.97
C PHE A 354 -20.93 9.16 -13.99
N LEU A 355 -21.15 10.47 -14.01
CA LEU A 355 -22.47 11.09 -14.00
C LEU A 355 -23.06 11.17 -15.42
N ASN A 356 -24.28 10.64 -15.59
CA ASN A 356 -25.03 10.65 -16.87
C ASN A 356 -24.20 10.15 -18.07
N PRO A 357 -23.63 8.93 -18.02
CA PRO A 357 -22.67 8.45 -19.01
C PRO A 357 -23.24 8.37 -20.43
N SER A 358 -24.57 8.26 -20.64
CA SER A 358 -25.13 8.28 -21.99
C SER A 358 -24.99 9.63 -22.71
N ARG A 359 -24.77 10.72 -21.95
CA ARG A 359 -24.60 12.08 -22.47
C ARG A 359 -23.13 12.47 -22.64
N SER A 360 -22.22 11.78 -21.95
CA SER A 360 -20.78 12.04 -22.02
C SER A 360 -20.20 11.57 -23.34
N SER A 361 -19.26 12.35 -23.88
CA SER A 361 -18.52 11.93 -25.06
C SER A 361 -17.50 10.81 -24.70
N PRO A 362 -17.10 9.96 -25.66
CA PRO A 362 -16.07 8.95 -25.41
C PRO A 362 -14.73 9.53 -24.95
N GLN A 363 -14.41 10.78 -25.32
CA GLN A 363 -13.20 11.47 -24.87
C GLN A 363 -13.29 11.88 -23.40
N GLU A 364 -14.43 12.42 -22.96
CA GLU A 364 -14.66 12.78 -21.56
C GLU A 364 -14.58 11.55 -20.64
N ILE A 365 -15.19 10.44 -21.07
CA ILE A 365 -15.12 9.16 -20.33
C ILE A 365 -13.66 8.70 -20.18
N LYS A 366 -12.85 8.80 -21.25
CA LYS A 366 -11.42 8.44 -21.21
C LYS A 366 -10.61 9.35 -20.29
N VAL A 367 -10.85 10.66 -20.31
CA VAL A 367 -10.17 11.60 -19.40
C VAL A 367 -10.51 11.28 -17.95
N GLN A 368 -11.78 11.01 -17.67
CA GLN A 368 -12.22 10.63 -16.33
C GLN A 368 -11.63 9.28 -15.88
N GLU A 369 -11.58 8.28 -16.77
CA GLU A 369 -10.90 7.00 -16.54
C GLU A 369 -9.42 7.23 -16.18
N SER A 370 -8.70 8.05 -16.96
CA SER A 370 -7.29 8.36 -16.71
C SER A 370 -7.05 9.10 -15.38
N ASN A 371 -7.94 10.01 -15.00
CA ASN A 371 -7.85 10.72 -13.72
C ASN A 371 -8.00 9.75 -12.55
N ILE A 372 -8.99 8.84 -12.63
CA ILE A 372 -9.21 7.82 -11.60
C ILE A 372 -8.00 6.88 -11.53
N HIS A 373 -7.45 6.45 -12.67
CA HIS A 373 -6.24 5.61 -12.71
C HIS A 373 -5.05 6.24 -12.00
N GLN A 374 -4.83 7.55 -12.11
CA GLN A 374 -3.75 8.23 -11.41
C GLN A 374 -3.88 8.09 -9.88
N PHE A 375 -5.08 8.31 -9.35
CA PHE A 375 -5.35 8.11 -7.92
C PHE A 375 -5.23 6.65 -7.51
N MET A 376 -5.74 5.71 -8.31
CA MET A 376 -5.59 4.27 -8.06
C MET A 376 -4.12 3.84 -7.97
N ALA A 377 -3.28 4.29 -8.91
CA ALA A 377 -1.86 3.95 -8.93
C ALA A 377 -1.12 4.42 -7.67
N GLN A 378 -1.42 5.64 -7.20
CA GLN A 378 -0.89 6.20 -5.96
C GLN A 378 -1.42 5.44 -4.75
N PHE A 379 -2.72 5.16 -4.72
CA PHE A 379 -3.39 4.45 -3.65
C PHE A 379 -2.83 3.03 -3.46
N HIS A 380 -2.71 2.27 -4.54
CA HIS A 380 -2.11 0.94 -4.55
C HIS A 380 -0.64 0.96 -4.13
N GLU A 381 0.09 2.05 -4.41
CA GLU A 381 1.49 2.20 -3.97
C GLU A 381 1.57 2.32 -2.44
N LYS A 382 0.69 3.12 -1.84
CA LYS A 382 0.62 3.26 -0.37
C LYS A 382 0.27 1.93 0.30
N ILE A 383 -0.73 1.20 -0.20
CA ILE A 383 -1.10 -0.12 0.36
C ILE A 383 0.05 -1.11 0.24
N TYR A 384 0.68 -1.20 -0.94
CA TYR A 384 1.86 -2.06 -1.14
C TYR A 384 2.97 -1.72 -0.15
N GLN A 385 3.28 -0.43 0.06
CA GLN A 385 4.30 -0.01 1.01
C GLN A 385 3.94 -0.38 2.45
N MET A 386 2.67 -0.22 2.87
CA MET A 386 2.21 -0.66 4.18
C MET A 386 2.44 -2.16 4.39
N LEU A 387 1.99 -3.00 3.45
CA LEU A 387 2.18 -4.45 3.53
C LEU A 387 3.67 -4.82 3.53
N LYS A 388 4.48 -4.17 2.69
CA LYS A 388 5.92 -4.38 2.62
C LYS A 388 6.61 -4.03 3.94
N ASN A 389 6.27 -2.89 4.55
CA ASN A 389 6.83 -2.50 5.85
C ASN A 389 6.55 -3.60 6.89
N LEU A 390 5.29 -4.03 7.02
CA LEU A 390 4.87 -5.05 7.99
C LEU A 390 5.56 -6.41 7.76
N LEU A 391 5.75 -6.82 6.50
CA LEU A 391 6.45 -8.06 6.15
C LEU A 391 7.96 -8.02 6.45
N GLN A 392 8.57 -6.84 6.46
CA GLN A 392 10.02 -6.67 6.62
C GLN A 392 10.44 -6.26 8.04
N LEU A 393 9.51 -5.77 8.86
CA LEU A 393 9.81 -5.15 10.16
C LEU A 393 10.31 -6.15 11.21
N SER A 394 9.59 -7.25 11.41
CA SER A 394 10.00 -8.30 12.37
C SER A 394 9.39 -9.66 11.98
N PRO A 395 9.98 -10.80 12.42
CA PRO A 395 9.40 -12.12 12.19
C PRO A 395 7.98 -12.27 12.74
N GLN A 396 7.69 -11.64 13.89
CA GLN A 396 6.37 -11.70 14.52
C GLN A 396 5.34 -10.91 13.69
N THR A 397 5.67 -9.68 13.29
CA THR A 397 4.80 -8.85 12.44
C THR A 397 4.53 -9.54 11.10
N LYS A 398 5.57 -10.11 10.49
CA LYS A 398 5.47 -10.91 9.26
C LYS A 398 4.51 -12.08 9.41
N HIS A 399 4.66 -12.88 10.47
CA HIS A 399 3.77 -14.01 10.73
C HIS A 399 2.32 -13.57 10.94
N ARG A 400 2.08 -12.50 11.70
CA ARG A 400 0.73 -11.96 11.95
C ARG A 400 0.06 -11.45 10.68
N ILE A 401 0.78 -10.70 9.83
CA ILE A 401 0.19 -10.18 8.59
C ILE A 401 -0.05 -11.30 7.56
N LEU A 402 0.84 -12.30 7.46
CA LEU A 402 0.61 -13.47 6.60
C LEU A 402 -0.55 -14.32 7.10
N SER A 403 -0.68 -14.50 8.42
CA SER A 403 -1.84 -15.16 9.05
C SER A 403 -3.14 -14.41 8.73
N TRP A 404 -3.12 -13.07 8.82
CA TRP A 404 -4.26 -12.23 8.47
C TRP A 404 -4.65 -12.42 7.00
N LEU A 405 -3.68 -12.42 6.07
CA LEU A 405 -3.91 -12.65 4.65
C LEU A 405 -4.49 -14.04 4.39
N GLY A 406 -3.87 -15.09 4.92
CA GLY A 406 -4.31 -16.47 4.74
C GLY A 406 -5.72 -16.73 5.30
N ASN A 407 -6.01 -16.24 6.51
CA ASN A 407 -7.34 -16.37 7.11
C ASN A 407 -8.39 -15.52 6.34
N CYS A 408 -8.03 -14.31 5.89
CA CYS A 408 -8.89 -13.45 5.09
C CYS A 408 -9.32 -14.14 3.80
N LEU A 409 -8.35 -14.73 3.08
CA LEU A 409 -8.61 -15.45 1.85
C LEU A 409 -9.46 -16.70 2.08
N HIS A 410 -9.16 -17.48 3.13
CA HIS A 410 -9.93 -18.65 3.50
C HIS A 410 -11.39 -18.33 3.85
N ALA A 411 -11.63 -17.32 4.68
CA ALA A 411 -12.96 -16.85 5.07
C ALA A 411 -13.80 -16.34 3.88
N ASN A 412 -13.14 -16.01 2.77
CA ASN A 412 -13.76 -15.51 1.55
C ASN A 412 -13.72 -16.52 0.38
N ALA A 413 -13.29 -17.76 0.62
CA ALA A 413 -13.21 -18.82 -0.41
C ALA A 413 -14.56 -19.13 -1.10
N GLY A 414 -15.69 -18.77 -0.47
CA GLY A 414 -17.01 -18.92 -1.05
C GLY A 414 -17.33 -17.96 -2.19
N ARG A 415 -16.53 -16.91 -2.42
CA ARG A 415 -16.82 -15.85 -3.42
C ARG A 415 -16.89 -16.34 -4.87
N THR A 416 -16.15 -17.38 -5.24
CA THR A 416 -16.10 -17.91 -6.62
C THR A 416 -17.09 -19.04 -6.86
N LYS A 417 -17.76 -19.53 -5.82
CA LYS A 417 -18.72 -20.64 -5.95
C LYS A 417 -20.00 -20.19 -6.65
N ILE A 418 -20.57 -21.06 -7.49
CA ILE A 418 -21.76 -20.77 -8.33
C ILE A 418 -22.94 -20.22 -7.51
N TRP A 419 -23.18 -20.74 -6.30
CA TRP A 419 -24.25 -20.29 -5.42
C TRP A 419 -24.08 -18.84 -4.94
N ALA A 420 -22.84 -18.35 -4.78
CA ALA A 420 -22.57 -16.96 -4.42
C ALA A 420 -22.94 -15.95 -5.53
N ASN A 421 -23.09 -16.42 -6.78
CA ASN A 421 -23.56 -15.61 -7.90
C ASN A 421 -25.09 -15.65 -8.09
N GLN A 422 -25.79 -16.54 -7.38
CA GLN A 422 -27.24 -16.77 -7.49
C GLN A 422 -28.02 -16.38 -6.23
N MET A 423 -27.33 -16.10 -5.13
CA MET A 423 -27.94 -15.70 -3.86
C MET A 423 -28.61 -14.32 -3.96
N PRO A 424 -29.76 -14.11 -3.28
CA PRO A 424 -30.35 -12.78 -3.10
C PRO A 424 -29.34 -11.79 -2.50
N GLU A 425 -29.44 -10.51 -2.88
CA GLU A 425 -28.52 -9.42 -2.49
C GLU A 425 -28.23 -9.34 -0.97
N ILE A 426 -29.14 -9.85 -0.15
CA ILE A 426 -29.06 -9.88 1.33
C ILE A 426 -27.88 -10.74 1.82
N PHE A 427 -27.50 -11.81 1.10
CA PHE A 427 -26.39 -12.70 1.49
C PHE A 427 -25.01 -12.25 0.97
N PHE A 428 -24.94 -11.20 0.15
CA PHE A 428 -23.65 -10.57 -0.20
C PHE A 428 -22.93 -9.99 1.02
N GLN A 429 -23.66 -9.82 2.14
CA GLN A 429 -23.12 -9.36 3.41
C GLN A 429 -22.25 -10.40 4.14
N MET A 430 -21.99 -11.58 3.59
CA MET A 430 -21.11 -12.58 4.23
C MET A 430 -19.62 -12.44 3.84
N TYR A 431 -19.32 -11.78 2.73
CA TYR A 431 -17.96 -11.69 2.19
C TYR A 431 -17.49 -10.23 2.09
N ALA A 432 -16.18 -10.03 2.01
CA ALA A 432 -15.61 -8.72 1.68
C ALA A 432 -15.92 -8.34 0.22
N SER A 433 -15.93 -7.04 -0.08
CA SER A 433 -16.35 -6.47 -1.37
C SER A 433 -15.39 -6.74 -2.53
N ASP A 434 -15.83 -6.53 -3.78
CA ASP A 434 -14.95 -6.64 -4.96
C ASP A 434 -13.86 -5.55 -4.96
N ALA A 435 -14.15 -4.36 -4.44
CA ALA A 435 -13.18 -3.29 -4.22
C ALA A 435 -12.02 -3.74 -3.33
N PHE A 436 -12.35 -4.40 -2.21
CA PHE A 436 -11.37 -4.98 -1.28
C PHE A 436 -10.39 -5.91 -2.01
N PHE A 437 -10.91 -6.86 -2.79
CA PHE A 437 -10.07 -7.87 -3.44
C PHE A 437 -9.27 -7.32 -4.63
N LEU A 438 -9.80 -6.35 -5.38
CA LEU A 438 -9.01 -5.68 -6.42
C LEU A 438 -7.83 -4.92 -5.82
N ASN A 439 -8.05 -4.14 -4.77
CA ASN A 439 -7.01 -3.34 -4.13
C ASN A 439 -5.97 -4.23 -3.43
N LEU A 440 -6.41 -5.30 -2.77
CA LEU A 440 -5.50 -6.29 -2.18
C LEU A 440 -4.68 -6.99 -3.27
N GLY A 441 -5.34 -7.41 -4.36
CA GLY A 441 -4.70 -8.03 -5.52
C GLY A 441 -3.63 -7.13 -6.13
N ALA A 442 -3.92 -5.83 -6.31
CA ALA A 442 -2.95 -4.86 -6.83
C ALA A 442 -1.70 -4.72 -5.95
N ALA A 443 -1.88 -4.70 -4.62
CA ALA A 443 -0.77 -4.62 -3.68
C ALA A 443 0.08 -5.91 -3.64
N LEU A 444 -0.56 -7.08 -3.63
CA LEU A 444 0.12 -8.38 -3.67
C LEU A 444 0.84 -8.62 -5.02
N LEU A 445 0.25 -8.16 -6.13
CA LEU A 445 0.90 -8.13 -7.44
C LEU A 445 2.22 -7.35 -7.41
N ARG A 446 2.26 -6.21 -6.71
CA ARG A 446 3.50 -5.44 -6.50
C ARG A 446 4.54 -6.19 -5.67
N LEU A 447 4.13 -6.91 -4.61
CA LEU A 447 5.02 -7.75 -3.82
C LEU A 447 5.64 -8.90 -4.63
N CYS A 448 4.98 -9.35 -5.69
CA CYS A 448 5.47 -10.42 -6.56
C CYS A 448 6.47 -9.94 -7.64
N GLN A 449 6.48 -8.65 -7.98
CA GLN A 449 7.32 -8.12 -9.06
C GLN A 449 8.82 -8.48 -8.99
N PRO A 450 9.46 -8.60 -7.80
CA PRO A 450 10.87 -9.00 -7.72
C PRO A 450 11.18 -10.37 -8.33
N PHE A 451 10.19 -11.26 -8.46
CA PHE A 451 10.35 -12.59 -9.05
C PHE A 451 9.49 -12.85 -10.29
N CYS A 452 8.55 -11.96 -10.64
CA CYS A 452 7.76 -12.02 -11.88
C CYS A 452 8.55 -11.55 -13.10
N LYS A 453 9.64 -12.23 -13.42
CA LYS A 453 10.36 -12.06 -14.69
C LYS A 453 10.42 -13.42 -15.37
N PRO A 454 10.24 -13.52 -16.71
CA PRO A 454 10.18 -14.82 -17.39
C PRO A 454 11.41 -15.70 -17.17
N ARG A 455 12.58 -15.11 -16.87
CA ARG A 455 13.83 -15.83 -16.60
C ARG A 455 14.33 -15.72 -15.16
N SER A 456 13.43 -15.47 -14.21
CA SER A 456 13.79 -15.35 -12.80
C SER A 456 14.07 -16.73 -12.18
N PRO A 457 15.29 -17.04 -11.69
CA PRO A 457 15.54 -18.29 -10.97
C PRO A 457 14.77 -18.37 -9.65
N ARG A 458 14.43 -17.21 -9.05
CA ARG A 458 13.62 -17.16 -7.83
C ARG A 458 12.22 -17.73 -8.03
N LEU A 459 11.66 -17.60 -9.23
CA LEU A 459 10.34 -18.14 -9.53
C LEU A 459 10.32 -19.67 -9.45
N LEU A 460 11.40 -20.32 -9.89
CA LEU A 460 11.56 -21.77 -9.87
C LEU A 460 11.80 -22.35 -8.47
N THR A 461 11.92 -21.49 -7.45
CA THR A 461 11.93 -21.92 -6.04
C THR A 461 10.52 -22.15 -5.47
N PHE A 462 9.48 -21.98 -6.30
CA PHE A 462 8.10 -22.30 -5.94
C PHE A 462 7.95 -23.80 -5.70
N ASP A 463 7.40 -24.16 -4.54
CA ASP A 463 7.09 -25.54 -4.20
C ASP A 463 5.57 -25.76 -4.21
N PRO A 464 5.02 -26.50 -5.19
CA PRO A 464 3.59 -26.73 -5.31
C PRO A 464 3.02 -27.63 -4.21
N THR A 465 3.86 -28.39 -3.47
CA THR A 465 3.37 -29.21 -2.36
C THR A 465 2.74 -28.39 -1.24
N TYR A 466 3.04 -27.08 -1.18
CA TYR A 466 2.37 -26.11 -0.30
C TYR A 466 0.84 -26.16 -0.42
N CYS A 467 0.32 -26.33 -1.63
CA CYS A 467 -1.12 -26.35 -1.90
C CYS A 467 -1.80 -27.66 -1.47
N ALA A 468 -1.02 -28.72 -1.19
CA ALA A 468 -1.51 -30.03 -0.78
C ALA A 468 -1.49 -30.22 0.75
N LEU A 469 -0.96 -29.25 1.50
CA LEU A 469 -0.92 -29.30 2.95
C LEU A 469 -2.33 -29.25 3.54
N LYS A 470 -2.61 -30.18 4.45
CA LYS A 470 -3.82 -30.15 5.27
C LYS A 470 -3.72 -29.04 6.33
N GLU A 471 -4.84 -28.75 6.97
CA GLU A 471 -4.88 -27.80 8.09
C GLU A 471 -3.83 -28.14 9.16
N LEU A 472 -2.95 -27.18 9.40
CA LEU A 472 -1.87 -27.23 10.38
C LEU A 472 -2.28 -26.46 11.64
N ASN A 473 -1.72 -26.83 12.80
CA ASN A 473 -1.88 -26.04 14.02
C ASN A 473 -1.02 -24.74 13.96
N GLU A 474 -1.24 -23.78 14.87
CA GLU A 474 -0.53 -22.48 14.82
C GLU A 474 1.00 -22.59 14.95
N GLU A 475 1.50 -23.56 15.72
CA GLU A 475 2.94 -23.77 15.90
C GLU A 475 3.59 -24.35 14.64
N GLU A 476 2.91 -25.28 13.98
CA GLU A 476 3.30 -25.84 12.68
C GLU A 476 3.22 -24.79 11.57
N GLN A 477 2.18 -23.96 11.55
CA GLN A 477 2.06 -22.84 10.60
C GLN A 477 3.25 -21.89 10.71
N ARG A 478 3.63 -21.54 11.94
CA ARG A 478 4.76 -20.65 12.20
C ARG A 478 6.10 -21.29 11.83
N SER A 479 6.32 -22.55 12.21
CA SER A 479 7.60 -23.23 11.95
C SER A 479 7.80 -23.58 10.48
N LYS A 480 6.73 -23.97 9.77
CA LYS A 480 6.78 -24.34 8.35
C LYS A 480 6.60 -23.15 7.39
N ASN A 481 6.26 -21.95 7.89
CA ASN A 481 5.87 -20.79 7.08
C ASN A 481 4.68 -21.10 6.15
N VAL A 482 3.55 -21.46 6.74
CA VAL A 482 2.32 -21.82 6.02
C VAL A 482 1.16 -21.10 6.67
N HIS A 483 0.57 -20.14 5.95
CA HIS A 483 -0.52 -19.31 6.48
C HIS A 483 -1.82 -19.45 5.70
N MET A 484 -1.76 -19.90 4.45
CA MET A 484 -2.94 -20.14 3.62
C MET A 484 -3.60 -21.47 4.01
N LYS A 485 -4.94 -21.52 4.01
CA LYS A 485 -5.74 -22.68 4.45
C LYS A 485 -6.75 -23.10 3.38
N GLY A 486 -7.06 -24.40 3.33
CA GLY A 486 -8.15 -24.93 2.50
C GLY A 486 -7.79 -25.15 1.03
N LEU A 487 -6.51 -25.03 0.65
CA LEU A 487 -6.05 -25.27 -0.72
C LEU A 487 -6.12 -26.75 -1.11
N GLU A 488 -6.04 -27.66 -0.14
CA GLU A 488 -6.14 -29.10 -0.34
C GLU A 488 -7.51 -29.55 -0.87
N LYS A 489 -8.51 -28.66 -0.78
CA LYS A 489 -9.88 -28.87 -1.30
C LYS A 489 -10.03 -28.40 -2.74
N GLU A 490 -9.08 -27.64 -3.27
CA GLU A 490 -9.11 -27.13 -4.64
C GLU A 490 -8.73 -28.24 -5.63
N THR A 491 -9.43 -28.30 -6.76
CA THR A 491 -9.11 -29.24 -7.83
C THR A 491 -7.75 -28.87 -8.44
N CYS A 492 -6.84 -29.82 -8.55
CA CYS A 492 -5.53 -29.64 -9.19
C CYS A 492 -5.55 -30.02 -10.67
N LEU A 493 -4.55 -29.56 -11.43
CA LEU A 493 -4.44 -29.77 -12.89
C LEU A 493 -4.52 -31.24 -13.29
N ILE A 494 -4.01 -32.13 -12.44
CA ILE A 494 -4.13 -33.58 -12.56
C ILE A 494 -4.45 -34.19 -11.19
N PRO A 495 -5.12 -35.35 -11.14
CA PRO A 495 -5.35 -36.04 -9.88
C PRO A 495 -4.05 -36.59 -9.29
N ALA A 496 -3.90 -36.51 -7.96
CA ALA A 496 -2.82 -37.18 -7.25
C ALA A 496 -2.95 -38.70 -7.34
N THR A 497 -1.87 -39.39 -7.68
CA THR A 497 -1.81 -40.86 -7.69
C THR A 497 -1.81 -41.38 -6.25
N THR A 498 -2.70 -42.32 -5.95
CA THR A 498 -2.98 -42.84 -4.59
C THR A 498 -1.81 -43.62 -3.97
N GLU A 499 -0.78 -43.94 -4.74
CA GLU A 499 0.28 -44.89 -4.37
C GLU A 499 1.51 -44.26 -3.70
N GLN A 500 1.65 -42.91 -3.69
CA GLN A 500 2.81 -42.24 -3.06
C GLN A 500 2.37 -41.00 -2.28
N GLU A 501 2.69 -40.95 -0.98
CA GLU A 501 2.53 -39.72 -0.21
C GLU A 501 3.53 -38.66 -0.69
N PRO A 502 3.10 -37.39 -0.84
CA PRO A 502 4.01 -36.29 -1.17
C PRO A 502 5.09 -36.12 -0.10
N GLU A 503 6.33 -35.90 -0.55
CA GLU A 503 7.40 -35.42 0.31
C GLU A 503 7.23 -33.92 0.50
N PHE A 504 6.81 -33.51 1.70
CA PHE A 504 6.62 -32.10 2.04
C PHE A 504 7.93 -31.45 2.49
N ALA A 505 8.15 -30.20 2.08
CA ALA A 505 9.28 -29.42 2.55
C ALA A 505 9.21 -29.16 4.07
N PRO A 506 10.37 -29.08 4.76
CA PRO A 506 10.40 -28.76 6.19
C PRO A 506 9.93 -27.32 6.48
N SER A 507 10.14 -26.41 5.54
CA SER A 507 9.62 -25.04 5.59
C SER A 507 9.53 -24.46 4.18
N TYR A 508 8.55 -23.60 3.95
CA TYR A 508 8.34 -22.93 2.67
C TYR A 508 8.95 -21.53 2.67
N ASN A 509 9.34 -21.07 1.47
CA ASN A 509 9.89 -19.73 1.29
C ASN A 509 8.77 -18.70 1.06
N LEU A 510 9.10 -17.43 1.31
CA LEU A 510 8.14 -16.34 1.12
C LEU A 510 7.70 -16.16 -0.35
N VAL A 511 8.50 -16.61 -1.32
CA VAL A 511 8.11 -16.58 -2.74
C VAL A 511 6.90 -17.48 -2.99
N THR A 512 6.92 -18.69 -2.43
CA THR A 512 5.83 -19.67 -2.52
C THR A 512 4.57 -19.11 -1.89
N GLU A 513 4.65 -18.62 -0.65
CA GLU A 513 3.51 -18.01 0.03
C GLU A 513 2.95 -16.81 -0.74
N ASN A 514 3.80 -15.85 -1.12
CA ASN A 514 3.35 -14.66 -1.84
C ASN A 514 2.69 -15.02 -3.17
N LEU A 515 3.23 -15.99 -3.90
CA LEU A 515 2.67 -16.42 -5.17
C LEU A 515 1.27 -17.03 -4.98
N VAL A 516 1.12 -17.94 -4.02
CA VAL A 516 -0.15 -18.61 -3.72
C VAL A 516 -1.20 -17.60 -3.23
N LEU A 517 -0.83 -16.74 -2.27
CA LEU A 517 -1.71 -15.68 -1.77
C LEU A 517 -2.16 -14.74 -2.89
N THR A 518 -1.24 -14.35 -3.79
CA THR A 518 -1.56 -13.46 -4.91
C THR A 518 -2.49 -14.14 -5.91
N GLN A 519 -2.18 -15.36 -6.34
CA GLN A 519 -3.01 -16.09 -7.31
C GLN A 519 -4.41 -16.36 -6.77
N TYR A 520 -4.53 -16.75 -5.50
CA TYR A 520 -5.84 -16.97 -4.89
C TYR A 520 -6.61 -15.65 -4.70
N THR A 521 -5.94 -14.55 -4.37
CA THR A 521 -6.56 -13.21 -4.33
C THR A 521 -7.11 -12.81 -5.71
N LEU A 522 -6.37 -13.05 -6.79
CA LEU A 522 -6.82 -12.78 -8.16
C LEU A 522 -8.02 -13.65 -8.54
N HIS A 523 -8.05 -14.91 -8.10
CA HIS A 523 -9.18 -15.81 -8.30
C HIS A 523 -10.44 -15.31 -7.58
N LEU A 524 -10.33 -14.91 -6.31
CA LEU A 524 -11.46 -14.38 -5.53
C LEU A 524 -11.89 -12.95 -5.92
N GLY A 525 -11.02 -12.21 -6.61
CA GLY A 525 -11.22 -10.81 -7.00
C GLY A 525 -11.41 -10.61 -8.50
N PHE A 526 -10.29 -10.53 -9.22
CA PHE A 526 -10.25 -10.18 -10.64
C PHE A 526 -11.04 -11.14 -11.52
N HIS A 527 -10.86 -12.46 -11.33
CA HIS A 527 -11.56 -13.50 -12.09
C HIS A 527 -13.08 -13.38 -11.93
N ARG A 528 -13.57 -13.33 -10.68
CA ARG A 528 -15.00 -13.13 -10.38
C ARG A 528 -15.55 -11.85 -11.02
N LEU A 529 -14.80 -10.75 -10.95
CA LEU A 529 -15.26 -9.47 -11.47
C LEU A 529 -15.28 -9.46 -13.00
N HIS A 530 -14.34 -10.14 -13.67
CA HIS A 530 -14.35 -10.33 -15.11
C HIS A 530 -15.63 -11.02 -15.58
N ASP A 531 -16.02 -12.12 -14.92
CA ASP A 531 -17.27 -12.85 -15.20
C ASP A 531 -18.51 -11.96 -15.05
N GLN A 532 -18.56 -11.16 -13.98
CA GLN A 532 -19.64 -10.21 -13.76
C GLN A 532 -19.66 -9.13 -14.85
N MET A 533 -18.50 -8.63 -15.25
CA MET A 533 -18.37 -7.62 -16.30
C MET A 533 -18.86 -8.13 -17.67
N ILE A 534 -18.61 -9.40 -18.01
CA ILE A 534 -19.16 -10.03 -19.22
C ILE A 534 -20.69 -10.02 -19.18
N LYS A 535 -21.29 -10.44 -18.07
CA LYS A 535 -22.76 -10.43 -17.87
C LYS A 535 -23.34 -9.01 -17.92
N LEU A 536 -22.69 -8.05 -17.26
CA LEU A 536 -23.07 -6.63 -17.29
C LEU A 536 -23.12 -6.09 -18.72
N ASN A 537 -22.12 -6.41 -19.55
CA ASN A 537 -22.10 -5.97 -20.93
C ASN A 537 -23.21 -6.61 -21.78
N GLN A 538 -23.53 -7.89 -21.57
CA GLN A 538 -24.65 -8.54 -22.26
C GLN A 538 -25.98 -7.88 -21.87
N SER A 539 -26.18 -7.59 -20.58
CA SER A 539 -27.37 -6.90 -20.07
C SER A 539 -27.47 -5.48 -20.63
N LEU A 540 -26.36 -4.73 -20.70
CA LEU A 540 -26.32 -3.40 -21.33
C LEU A 540 -26.75 -3.45 -22.79
N HIS A 541 -26.27 -4.43 -23.56
CA HIS A 541 -26.64 -4.55 -24.97
C HIS A 541 -28.13 -4.84 -25.14
N ARG A 542 -28.67 -5.78 -24.34
CA ARG A 542 -30.12 -6.09 -24.34
C ARG A 542 -30.97 -4.87 -23.99
N LEU A 543 -30.57 -4.14 -22.94
CA LEU A 543 -31.29 -2.95 -22.48
C LEU A 543 -31.20 -1.81 -23.49
N GLN A 544 -30.06 -1.65 -24.17
CA GLN A 544 -29.89 -0.67 -25.24
C GLN A 544 -30.83 -0.94 -26.43
N VAL A 545 -30.99 -2.21 -26.83
CA VAL A 545 -31.91 -2.60 -27.90
C VAL A 545 -33.36 -2.31 -27.48
N ALA A 546 -33.77 -2.77 -26.30
CA ALA A 546 -35.12 -2.56 -25.77
C ALA A 546 -35.47 -1.07 -25.62
N TRP A 547 -34.51 -0.25 -25.14
CA TRP A 547 -34.70 1.19 -25.02
C TRP A 547 -34.91 1.86 -26.38
N ARG A 548 -34.14 1.50 -27.40
CA ARG A 548 -34.31 2.03 -28.77
C ARG A 548 -35.68 1.67 -29.36
N GLU A 549 -36.13 0.43 -29.16
CA GLU A 549 -37.44 -0.02 -29.62
C GLU A 549 -38.59 0.72 -28.90
N ALA A 550 -38.48 0.89 -27.58
CA ALA A 550 -39.44 1.65 -26.79
C ALA A 550 -39.50 3.14 -27.20
N GLN A 551 -38.36 3.72 -27.56
CA GLN A 551 -38.26 5.09 -28.06
C GLN A 551 -38.90 5.24 -29.45
N GLN A 552 -38.69 4.27 -30.34
CA GLN A 552 -39.31 4.25 -31.67
C GLN A 552 -40.83 4.04 -31.61
N SER A 553 -41.33 3.35 -30.59
CA SER A 553 -42.76 3.11 -30.36
C SER A 553 -43.43 4.15 -29.45
N SER A 554 -42.72 5.22 -29.06
CA SER A 554 -43.22 6.28 -28.15
C SER A 554 -43.85 5.75 -26.86
N SER A 555 -43.28 4.67 -26.31
CA SER A 555 -43.79 4.03 -25.11
C SER A 555 -43.43 4.83 -23.84
N PRO A 556 -44.35 4.99 -22.87
CA PRO A 556 -44.07 5.64 -21.59
C PRO A 556 -43.03 4.88 -20.74
N SER A 557 -42.67 3.65 -21.11
CA SER A 557 -41.61 2.87 -20.47
C SER A 557 -40.19 3.28 -20.88
N ALA A 558 -40.04 4.11 -21.92
CA ALA A 558 -38.74 4.50 -22.46
C ALA A 558 -37.87 5.28 -21.44
N ASP A 559 -38.49 6.11 -20.59
CA ASP A 559 -37.77 6.87 -19.57
C ASP A 559 -37.24 5.98 -18.44
N ASN A 560 -38.03 5.00 -17.98
CA ASN A 560 -37.58 4.01 -17.00
C ASN A 560 -36.44 3.14 -17.56
N LEU A 561 -36.55 2.68 -18.81
CA LEU A 561 -35.47 1.93 -19.48
C LEU A 561 -34.19 2.77 -19.62
N ARG A 562 -34.34 4.08 -19.88
CA ARG A 562 -33.22 5.02 -19.91
C ARG A 562 -32.54 5.13 -18.54
N GLU A 563 -33.28 5.33 -17.46
CA GLU A 563 -32.72 5.41 -16.11
C GLU A 563 -31.98 4.12 -15.71
N GLN A 564 -32.56 2.96 -16.03
CA GLN A 564 -31.89 1.67 -15.83
C GLN A 564 -30.62 1.54 -16.65
N PHE A 565 -30.62 2.04 -17.89
CA PHE A 565 -29.44 2.05 -18.77
C PHE A 565 -28.33 2.94 -18.22
N GLU A 566 -28.64 4.15 -17.77
CA GLU A 566 -27.68 5.06 -17.15
C GLU A 566 -27.05 4.42 -15.91
N ARG A 567 -27.88 3.85 -15.02
CA ARG A 567 -27.44 3.14 -13.81
C ARG A 567 -26.48 2.01 -14.14
N LEU A 568 -26.84 1.14 -15.09
CA LEU A 568 -26.04 0.00 -15.50
C LEU A 568 -24.75 0.42 -16.22
N MET A 569 -24.80 1.51 -16.99
CA MET A 569 -23.63 2.07 -17.66
C MET A 569 -22.64 2.65 -16.66
N THR A 570 -23.10 3.35 -15.62
CA THR A 570 -22.25 3.84 -14.53
C THR A 570 -21.55 2.69 -13.81
N ILE A 571 -22.26 1.59 -13.53
CA ILE A 571 -21.68 0.37 -12.95
C ILE A 571 -20.60 -0.21 -13.87
N TYR A 572 -20.91 -0.34 -15.16
CA TYR A 572 -19.98 -0.90 -16.14
C TYR A 572 -18.73 -0.06 -16.32
N LEU A 573 -18.85 1.27 -16.45
CA LEU A 573 -17.71 2.17 -16.59
C LEU A 573 -16.84 2.16 -15.33
N SER A 574 -17.45 2.20 -14.15
CA SER A 574 -16.74 2.09 -12.87
C SER A 574 -15.96 0.78 -12.76
N THR A 575 -16.62 -0.34 -13.11
CA THR A 575 -16.00 -1.68 -13.11
C THR A 575 -14.85 -1.76 -14.11
N LYS A 576 -15.07 -1.26 -15.33
CA LYS A 576 -14.03 -1.18 -16.36
C LYS A 576 -12.84 -0.42 -15.83
N THR A 577 -13.04 0.83 -15.38
CA THR A 577 -11.96 1.70 -14.89
C THR A 577 -11.19 1.07 -13.75
N ALA A 578 -11.86 0.42 -12.80
CA ALA A 578 -11.19 -0.26 -11.69
C ALA A 578 -10.30 -1.44 -12.16
N MET A 579 -10.72 -2.17 -13.21
CA MET A 579 -9.98 -3.32 -13.75
C MET A 579 -8.91 -2.95 -14.77
N THR A 580 -8.98 -1.74 -15.35
CA THR A 580 -8.10 -1.30 -16.45
C THR A 580 -6.97 -0.36 -16.01
N GLU A 581 -6.68 -0.25 -14.70
CA GLU A 581 -5.56 0.57 -14.23
C GLU A 581 -4.24 0.04 -14.85
N PRO A 582 -3.49 0.88 -15.60
CA PRO A 582 -2.37 0.41 -16.42
C PRO A 582 -1.27 -0.30 -15.65
N GLN A 583 -0.88 0.19 -14.46
CA GLN A 583 0.22 -0.39 -13.70
C GLN A 583 -0.16 -1.75 -13.10
N MET A 584 -1.39 -1.90 -12.61
CA MET A 584 -1.96 -3.16 -12.14
C MET A 584 -2.02 -4.17 -13.28
N LEU A 585 -2.49 -3.77 -14.46
CA LEU A 585 -2.52 -4.64 -15.64
C LEU A 585 -1.11 -5.09 -16.05
N GLN A 586 -0.13 -4.18 -16.08
CA GLN A 586 1.26 -4.53 -16.37
C GLN A 586 1.83 -5.53 -15.34
N ASN A 587 1.58 -5.29 -14.05
CA ASN A 587 2.03 -6.17 -12.98
C ASN A 587 1.37 -7.55 -13.07
N CYS A 588 0.09 -7.60 -13.41
CA CYS A 588 -0.66 -8.84 -13.63
C CYS A 588 -0.12 -9.59 -14.85
N LEU A 589 0.17 -8.89 -15.96
CA LEU A 589 0.77 -9.49 -17.14
C LEU A 589 2.13 -10.13 -16.82
N HIS A 590 3.01 -9.43 -16.11
CA HIS A 590 4.29 -10.01 -15.67
C HIS A 590 4.09 -11.28 -14.84
N LEU A 591 3.11 -11.28 -13.92
CA LEU A 591 2.78 -12.46 -13.12
C LEU A 591 2.26 -13.60 -14.00
N GLN A 592 1.28 -13.36 -14.88
CA GLN A 592 0.68 -14.43 -15.69
C GLN A 592 1.65 -15.01 -16.73
N VAL A 593 2.52 -14.19 -17.32
CA VAL A 593 3.62 -14.68 -18.17
C VAL A 593 4.61 -15.52 -17.37
N SER A 594 4.97 -15.07 -16.17
CA SER A 594 5.83 -15.85 -15.27
C SER A 594 5.16 -17.18 -14.90
N MET A 595 3.86 -17.18 -14.68
CA MET A 595 3.11 -18.41 -14.44
C MET A 595 3.11 -19.36 -15.61
N ALA A 596 2.95 -18.85 -16.84
CA ALA A 596 3.09 -19.66 -18.04
C ALA A 596 4.45 -20.38 -18.06
N VAL A 597 5.53 -19.65 -17.78
CA VAL A 597 6.88 -20.25 -17.68
C VAL A 597 6.95 -21.30 -16.57
N LEU A 598 6.51 -20.97 -15.36
CA LEU A 598 6.56 -21.90 -14.22
C LEU A 598 5.79 -23.19 -14.50
N LEU A 599 4.56 -23.09 -15.00
CA LEU A 599 3.73 -24.25 -15.34
C LEU A 599 4.36 -25.09 -16.45
N VAL A 600 4.99 -24.47 -17.45
CA VAL A 600 5.75 -25.17 -18.49
C VAL A 600 6.96 -25.91 -17.88
N GLN A 601 7.71 -25.27 -16.98
CA GLN A 601 8.87 -25.90 -16.32
C GLN A 601 8.44 -27.10 -15.46
N LEU A 602 7.35 -26.98 -14.70
CA LEU A 602 6.78 -28.09 -13.94
C LEU A 602 6.29 -29.21 -14.87
N ALA A 603 5.66 -28.86 -15.99
CA ALA A 603 5.17 -29.82 -16.98
C ALA A 603 6.29 -30.62 -17.64
N ILE A 604 7.47 -30.03 -17.88
CA ILE A 604 8.62 -30.76 -18.43
C ILE A 604 9.44 -31.50 -17.36
N GLY A 605 9.00 -31.48 -16.10
CA GLY A 605 9.65 -32.18 -14.99
C GLY A 605 10.89 -31.47 -14.43
N ASN A 606 11.04 -30.16 -14.63
CA ASN A 606 12.14 -29.40 -14.05
C ASN A 606 11.98 -29.26 -12.54
N GLN A 607 12.97 -29.72 -11.78
CA GLN A 607 13.07 -29.59 -10.32
C GLN A 607 14.17 -28.61 -9.86
N GLY A 608 14.94 -28.07 -10.81
CA GLY A 608 16.03 -27.15 -10.55
C GLY A 608 15.61 -25.67 -10.56
N THR A 609 16.52 -24.80 -10.13
CA THR A 609 16.34 -23.34 -10.16
C THR A 609 16.79 -22.69 -11.46
N GLU A 610 17.27 -23.49 -12.41
CA GLU A 610 17.68 -23.04 -13.75
C GLU A 610 16.60 -23.40 -14.77
N LEU A 611 16.42 -22.53 -15.76
CA LEU A 611 15.45 -22.77 -16.82
C LEU A 611 15.95 -23.85 -17.78
N VAL A 612 15.07 -24.83 -18.05
CA VAL A 612 15.30 -25.84 -19.07
C VAL A 612 14.59 -25.42 -20.35
N ASP A 613 15.31 -25.46 -21.47
CA ASP A 613 14.76 -25.13 -22.78
C ASP A 613 13.69 -26.15 -23.20
N LEU A 614 12.60 -25.66 -23.80
CA LEU A 614 11.52 -26.50 -24.27
C LEU A 614 11.97 -27.30 -25.51
N THR A 615 11.84 -28.62 -25.42
CA THR A 615 12.12 -29.54 -26.53
C THR A 615 10.99 -30.55 -26.67
N PHE A 616 10.76 -31.02 -27.89
CA PHE A 616 9.73 -32.01 -28.21
C PHE A 616 10.38 -33.22 -28.91
N PRO A 617 9.84 -34.45 -28.75
CA PRO A 617 8.65 -34.81 -27.96
C PRO A 617 8.87 -34.64 -26.45
N LEU A 618 7.79 -34.36 -25.71
CA LEU A 618 7.85 -34.19 -24.25
C LEU A 618 8.15 -35.54 -23.59
N SER A 619 8.93 -35.53 -22.50
CA SER A 619 9.21 -36.73 -21.71
C SER A 619 7.98 -37.17 -20.90
N GLU A 620 7.80 -38.48 -20.72
CA GLU A 620 6.83 -39.02 -19.75
C GLU A 620 7.24 -38.58 -18.34
N VAL A 621 6.27 -38.12 -17.53
CA VAL A 621 6.53 -37.60 -16.19
C VAL A 621 5.90 -38.54 -15.16
N GLU A 622 6.73 -39.36 -14.51
CA GLU A 622 6.30 -40.34 -13.50
C GLU A 622 5.78 -39.70 -12.20
N LYS A 623 6.39 -38.58 -11.77
CA LYS A 623 5.99 -37.79 -10.59
C LYS A 623 5.69 -36.36 -11.00
N ASN A 624 4.42 -36.06 -11.22
CA ASN A 624 4.05 -34.80 -11.83
C ASN A 624 3.63 -33.79 -10.76
N ALA A 625 4.50 -32.79 -10.53
CA ALA A 625 4.27 -31.70 -9.57
C ALA A 625 2.96 -30.93 -9.84
N LEU A 626 2.44 -31.02 -11.07
CA LEU A 626 1.12 -30.52 -11.47
C LEU A 626 -0.04 -31.12 -10.65
N ALA A 627 0.15 -32.28 -10.01
CA ALA A 627 -0.84 -32.88 -9.11
C ALA A 627 -1.10 -32.06 -7.85
N TYR A 628 -0.21 -31.12 -7.53
CA TYR A 628 -0.33 -30.21 -6.40
C TYR A 628 -0.52 -28.75 -6.85
N VAL A 629 -0.79 -28.52 -8.14
CA VAL A 629 -1.08 -27.19 -8.67
C VAL A 629 -2.58 -27.04 -8.87
N PRO A 630 -3.27 -26.19 -8.09
CA PRO A 630 -4.69 -25.91 -8.29
C PRO A 630 -5.01 -25.36 -9.69
N GLU A 631 -6.16 -25.74 -10.24
CA GLU A 631 -6.61 -25.34 -11.58
C GLU A 631 -6.73 -23.82 -11.74
N PHE A 632 -7.04 -23.09 -10.66
CA PHE A 632 -7.20 -21.63 -10.71
C PHE A 632 -5.92 -20.90 -11.15
N PHE A 633 -4.73 -21.50 -11.02
CA PHE A 633 -3.48 -20.92 -11.54
C PHE A 633 -3.53 -20.76 -13.07
N ALA A 634 -4.00 -21.79 -13.77
CA ALA A 634 -4.16 -21.75 -15.22
C ALA A 634 -5.43 -20.97 -15.62
N ASP A 635 -6.48 -21.05 -14.80
CA ASP A 635 -7.74 -20.34 -15.05
C ASP A 635 -7.57 -18.82 -15.02
N ASN A 636 -6.88 -18.30 -14.00
CA ASN A 636 -6.51 -16.89 -13.85
C ASN A 636 -5.69 -16.37 -15.04
N LEU A 637 -4.71 -17.16 -15.49
CA LEU A 637 -3.90 -16.85 -16.67
C LEU A 637 -4.82 -16.71 -17.89
N GLY A 638 -5.70 -17.69 -18.12
CA GLY A 638 -6.59 -17.69 -19.27
C GLY A 638 -7.55 -16.49 -19.28
N ASP A 639 -8.23 -16.22 -18.17
CA ASP A 639 -9.15 -15.08 -18.07
C ASP A 639 -8.47 -13.75 -18.30
N PHE A 640 -7.26 -13.60 -17.79
CA PHE A 640 -6.52 -12.37 -17.93
C PHE A 640 -6.20 -12.05 -19.40
N PHE A 641 -5.73 -13.03 -20.18
CA PHE A 641 -5.45 -12.80 -21.61
C PHE A 641 -6.72 -12.57 -22.44
N ILE A 642 -7.82 -13.26 -22.12
CA ILE A 642 -9.14 -13.02 -22.73
C ILE A 642 -9.64 -11.61 -22.40
N PHE A 643 -9.48 -11.17 -21.14
CA PHE A 643 -9.80 -9.81 -20.70
C PHE A 643 -8.99 -8.77 -21.47
N LEU A 644 -7.66 -8.95 -21.58
CA LEU A 644 -6.79 -8.01 -22.26
C LEU A 644 -7.19 -7.81 -23.72
N ARG A 645 -7.56 -8.87 -24.44
CA ARG A 645 -8.01 -8.76 -25.84
C ARG A 645 -9.17 -7.80 -26.00
N ARG A 646 -10.08 -7.78 -25.02
CA ARG A 646 -11.29 -6.97 -25.07
C ARG A 646 -11.11 -5.54 -24.55
N PHE A 647 -10.27 -5.35 -23.54
CA PHE A 647 -10.21 -4.09 -22.79
C PHE A 647 -8.87 -3.38 -22.85
N ALA A 648 -7.79 -4.06 -23.26
CA ALA A 648 -6.42 -3.54 -23.27
C ALA A 648 -5.57 -4.20 -24.37
N ASP A 649 -6.06 -4.25 -25.61
CA ASP A 649 -5.35 -4.90 -26.75
C ASP A 649 -3.99 -4.25 -27.03
N ASP A 650 -3.85 -2.94 -26.76
CA ASP A 650 -2.58 -2.21 -26.88
C ASP A 650 -1.48 -2.78 -25.95
N LEU A 651 -1.86 -3.25 -24.76
CA LEU A 651 -0.93 -3.88 -23.82
C LEU A 651 -0.44 -5.25 -24.33
N LEU A 652 -1.32 -6.02 -24.98
CA LEU A 652 -0.94 -7.28 -25.63
C LEU A 652 0.06 -7.06 -26.76
N GLU A 653 -0.15 -6.03 -27.59
CA GLU A 653 0.76 -5.78 -28.70
C GLU A 653 2.14 -5.33 -28.23
N THR A 654 2.20 -4.42 -27.26
CA THR A 654 3.46 -3.90 -26.71
C THR A 654 4.27 -4.96 -25.96
N SER A 655 3.64 -6.06 -25.55
CA SER A 655 4.25 -7.13 -24.75
C SER A 655 4.55 -8.40 -25.56
N ALA A 656 4.68 -8.29 -26.87
CA ALA A 656 4.88 -9.43 -27.77
C ALA A 656 6.08 -10.33 -27.40
N ASP A 657 7.15 -9.78 -26.82
CA ASP A 657 8.30 -10.59 -26.40
C ASP A 657 7.95 -11.62 -25.31
N SER A 658 6.87 -11.39 -24.56
CA SER A 658 6.36 -12.34 -23.55
C SER A 658 5.42 -13.39 -24.13
N LEU A 659 4.92 -13.18 -25.36
CA LEU A 659 3.88 -14.01 -25.97
C LEU A 659 4.38 -15.42 -26.30
N GLU A 660 5.67 -15.58 -26.60
CA GLU A 660 6.29 -16.89 -26.83
C GLU A 660 6.06 -17.84 -25.64
N HIS A 661 6.15 -17.34 -24.41
CA HIS A 661 5.90 -18.14 -23.20
C HIS A 661 4.44 -18.59 -23.10
N ILE A 662 3.50 -17.78 -23.56
CA ILE A 662 2.07 -18.15 -23.62
C ILE A 662 1.85 -19.22 -24.69
N LEU A 663 2.51 -19.11 -25.84
CA LEU A 663 2.46 -20.13 -26.89
C LEU A 663 3.04 -21.46 -26.40
N HIS A 664 4.15 -21.45 -25.64
CA HIS A 664 4.68 -22.66 -25.00
C HIS A 664 3.66 -23.32 -24.07
N PHE A 665 3.04 -22.52 -23.20
CA PHE A 665 2.01 -22.99 -22.28
C PHE A 665 0.81 -23.61 -23.03
N VAL A 666 0.25 -22.89 -24.01
CA VAL A 666 -0.86 -23.40 -24.83
C VAL A 666 -0.46 -24.67 -25.59
N THR A 667 0.74 -24.73 -26.16
CA THR A 667 1.22 -25.89 -26.93
C THR A 667 1.28 -27.16 -26.07
N ILE A 668 1.74 -27.05 -24.82
CA ILE A 668 1.92 -28.19 -23.92
C ILE A 668 0.58 -28.66 -23.34
N PHE A 669 -0.26 -27.74 -22.87
CA PHE A 669 -1.43 -28.12 -22.07
C PHE A 669 -2.70 -28.36 -22.88
N THR A 670 -2.89 -27.69 -24.03
CA THR A 670 -4.17 -27.73 -24.78
C THR A 670 -4.52 -29.13 -25.24
N GLY A 671 -3.55 -29.86 -25.81
CA GLY A 671 -3.73 -31.21 -26.33
C GLY A 671 -3.37 -32.33 -25.35
N ASP A 672 -2.95 -32.05 -24.12
CA ASP A 672 -2.34 -33.05 -23.24
C ASP A 672 -3.19 -33.33 -21.99
N VAL A 673 -3.94 -34.43 -22.03
CA VAL A 673 -4.81 -34.90 -20.93
C VAL A 673 -4.01 -35.33 -19.70
N ASP A 674 -2.75 -35.72 -19.88
CA ASP A 674 -1.88 -36.20 -18.80
C ASP A 674 -1.22 -35.05 -18.02
N ARG A 675 -1.37 -33.82 -18.52
CA ARG A 675 -0.85 -32.59 -17.89
C ARG A 675 -1.95 -31.64 -17.45
N MET A 676 -3.13 -31.72 -18.06
CA MET A 676 -4.33 -30.99 -17.65
C MET A 676 -5.56 -31.83 -17.89
N LYS A 677 -6.13 -32.39 -16.82
CA LYS A 677 -7.23 -33.33 -16.91
C LYS A 677 -8.53 -32.66 -17.33
N ASN A 678 -8.80 -31.46 -16.81
CA ASN A 678 -10.04 -30.73 -17.03
C ASN A 678 -10.21 -30.32 -18.51
N PRO A 679 -11.22 -30.86 -19.22
CA PRO A 679 -11.45 -30.54 -20.63
C PRO A 679 -11.93 -29.10 -20.85
N HIS A 680 -12.65 -28.50 -19.90
CA HIS A 680 -13.13 -27.12 -20.00
C HIS A 680 -11.96 -26.13 -19.94
N LEU A 681 -11.01 -26.40 -19.05
CA LEU A 681 -9.80 -25.58 -18.93
C LEU A 681 -8.92 -25.70 -20.19
N ARG A 682 -8.75 -26.91 -20.74
CA ARG A 682 -8.06 -27.11 -22.03
C ARG A 682 -8.77 -26.42 -23.19
N ALA A 683 -10.10 -26.45 -23.24
CA ALA A 683 -10.87 -25.76 -24.25
C ALA A 683 -10.73 -24.23 -24.14
N LYS A 684 -10.70 -23.69 -22.91
CA LYS A 684 -10.42 -22.27 -22.64
C LYS A 684 -9.06 -21.83 -23.21
N LEU A 685 -8.05 -22.71 -23.23
CA LEU A 685 -6.75 -22.37 -23.84
C LEU A 685 -6.84 -22.10 -25.35
N ALA A 686 -7.84 -22.66 -26.04
CA ALA A 686 -8.10 -22.28 -27.43
C ALA A 686 -8.67 -20.85 -27.54
N GLU A 687 -9.48 -20.42 -26.59
CA GLU A 687 -9.93 -19.03 -26.49
C GLU A 687 -8.77 -18.08 -26.16
N VAL A 688 -7.85 -18.49 -25.26
CA VAL A 688 -6.61 -17.75 -24.99
C VAL A 688 -5.78 -17.61 -26.26
N LEU A 689 -5.62 -18.69 -27.03
CA LEU A 689 -4.88 -18.67 -28.29
C LEU A 689 -5.52 -17.73 -29.31
N GLU A 690 -6.86 -17.70 -29.38
CA GLU A 690 -7.60 -16.76 -30.23
C GLU A 690 -7.38 -15.32 -29.78
N ALA A 691 -7.45 -15.06 -28.48
CA ALA A 691 -7.29 -13.74 -27.88
C ALA A 691 -5.90 -13.14 -28.12
N VAL A 692 -4.85 -13.97 -28.13
CA VAL A 692 -3.47 -13.50 -28.36
C VAL A 692 -3.03 -13.53 -29.82
N MET A 693 -3.82 -14.15 -30.71
CA MET A 693 -3.53 -14.21 -32.15
C MET A 693 -3.68 -12.83 -32.82
N PRO A 694 -2.90 -12.52 -33.86
CA PRO A 694 -3.13 -11.31 -34.66
C PRO A 694 -4.45 -11.40 -35.44
N HIS A 695 -5.39 -10.49 -35.20
CA HIS A 695 -6.65 -10.44 -35.95
C HIS A 695 -6.50 -9.54 -37.19
N MET A 696 -6.83 -10.08 -38.37
CA MET A 696 -6.63 -9.39 -39.66
C MET A 696 -7.74 -8.39 -40.01
N ASP A 697 -8.86 -8.37 -39.27
CA ASP A 697 -10.09 -7.66 -39.67
C ASP A 697 -10.24 -6.23 -39.09
N GLN A 698 -9.26 -5.71 -38.34
CA GLN A 698 -9.31 -4.32 -37.90
C GLN A 698 -8.83 -3.40 -39.03
N VAL A 699 -9.72 -2.52 -39.49
CA VAL A 699 -9.47 -1.49 -40.51
C VAL A 699 -8.12 -0.84 -40.23
N GLN A 700 -7.20 -0.97 -41.19
CA GLN A 700 -5.86 -0.39 -41.16
C GLN A 700 -5.96 1.11 -40.85
N ASN A 701 -5.73 1.48 -39.60
CA ASN A 701 -5.46 2.86 -39.27
C ASN A 701 -3.97 3.09 -39.60
N PRO A 702 -3.61 3.91 -40.60
CA PRO A 702 -2.23 3.98 -41.13
C PRO A 702 -1.18 4.45 -40.11
N LEU A 703 -1.62 4.93 -38.95
CA LEU A 703 -0.79 5.47 -37.88
C LEU A 703 -0.34 4.42 -36.86
N VAL A 704 -0.89 3.19 -36.88
CA VAL A 704 -0.59 2.18 -35.86
C VAL A 704 0.08 0.96 -36.49
N SER A 705 1.41 0.93 -36.39
CA SER A 705 2.30 -0.21 -36.70
C SER A 705 2.12 -1.41 -35.73
N SER A 706 1.03 -1.44 -34.96
CA SER A 706 0.76 -2.36 -33.85
C SER A 706 0.24 -3.73 -34.28
N VAL A 707 0.51 -4.20 -35.49
CA VAL A 707 0.11 -5.56 -35.93
C VAL A 707 1.34 -6.42 -36.24
N PHE A 708 2.54 -5.84 -36.19
CA PHE A 708 3.77 -6.53 -36.58
C PHE A 708 4.37 -7.39 -35.47
N HIS A 709 4.21 -7.04 -34.20
CA HIS A 709 4.94 -7.72 -33.13
C HIS A 709 4.32 -9.08 -32.81
N ARG A 710 2.99 -9.15 -32.60
CA ARG A 710 2.30 -10.44 -32.41
C ARG A 710 2.47 -11.34 -33.64
N LYS A 711 2.30 -10.79 -34.85
CA LYS A 711 2.47 -11.56 -36.10
C LYS A 711 3.88 -12.12 -36.24
N ARG A 712 4.91 -11.35 -35.90
CA ARG A 712 6.30 -11.79 -35.90
C ARG A 712 6.47 -13.04 -35.02
N VAL A 713 6.00 -12.99 -33.78
CA VAL A 713 6.11 -14.11 -32.81
C VAL A 713 5.44 -15.38 -33.35
N PHE A 714 4.21 -15.27 -33.85
CA PHE A 714 3.50 -16.42 -34.41
C PHE A 714 4.19 -17.03 -35.63
N CYS A 715 4.75 -16.19 -36.51
CA CYS A 715 5.50 -16.67 -37.69
C CYS A 715 6.85 -17.30 -37.33
N SER A 716 7.53 -16.80 -36.30
CA SER A 716 8.84 -17.30 -35.86
C SER A 716 8.78 -18.38 -34.77
N TYR A 717 7.57 -18.80 -34.37
CA TYR A 717 7.41 -19.74 -33.26
C TYR A 717 7.98 -21.12 -33.60
N ARG A 718 9.02 -21.53 -32.86
CA ARG A 718 9.82 -22.75 -33.13
C ARG A 718 8.99 -24.04 -33.09
N HIS A 719 7.94 -24.08 -32.27
CA HIS A 719 7.12 -25.26 -32.03
C HIS A 719 5.74 -25.18 -32.72
N ALA A 720 5.64 -24.39 -33.80
CA ALA A 720 4.41 -24.20 -34.58
C ALA A 720 3.74 -25.53 -34.98
N ALA A 721 4.52 -26.53 -35.35
CA ALA A 721 4.00 -27.85 -35.74
C ALA A 721 3.21 -28.53 -34.61
N TYR A 722 3.74 -28.50 -33.38
CA TYR A 722 3.12 -29.09 -32.20
C TYR A 722 1.90 -28.28 -31.73
N LEU A 723 1.92 -26.95 -31.90
CA LEU A 723 0.78 -26.11 -31.56
C LEU A 723 -0.42 -26.39 -32.49
N ALA A 724 -0.17 -26.58 -33.80
CA ALA A 724 -1.21 -26.99 -34.75
C ALA A 724 -1.80 -28.35 -34.39
N GLU A 725 -0.95 -29.32 -34.04
CA GLU A 725 -1.40 -30.65 -33.61
C GLU A 725 -2.20 -30.59 -32.31
N ALA A 726 -1.75 -29.84 -31.31
CA ALA A 726 -2.44 -29.67 -30.03
C ALA A 726 -3.84 -29.08 -30.21
N LEU A 727 -4.01 -28.12 -31.12
CA LEU A 727 -5.32 -27.54 -31.45
C LEU A 727 -6.27 -28.57 -32.08
N ILE A 728 -5.78 -29.40 -33.00
CA ILE A 728 -6.58 -30.48 -33.60
C ILE A 728 -6.92 -31.55 -32.56
N LYS A 729 -5.98 -31.87 -31.67
CA LYS A 729 -6.18 -32.84 -30.58
C LYS A 729 -7.29 -32.40 -29.63
N VAL A 730 -7.24 -31.15 -29.14
CA VAL A 730 -8.31 -30.65 -28.25
C VAL A 730 -9.66 -30.58 -28.96
N PHE A 731 -9.70 -30.23 -30.26
CA PHE A 731 -10.94 -30.21 -31.05
C PHE A 731 -11.65 -31.58 -31.04
N VAL A 732 -10.86 -32.65 -31.11
CA VAL A 732 -11.35 -34.03 -31.07
C VAL A 732 -11.71 -34.47 -29.65
N ASP A 733 -10.90 -34.10 -28.65
CA ASP A 733 -11.09 -34.53 -27.26
C ASP A 733 -12.37 -33.97 -26.62
N ILE A 734 -12.76 -32.73 -26.95
CA ILE A 734 -13.97 -32.08 -26.40
C ILE A 734 -15.29 -32.72 -26.86
N GLU A 735 -15.28 -33.66 -27.81
CA GLU A 735 -16.48 -34.41 -28.19
C GLU A 735 -16.95 -35.38 -27.09
N PHE A 736 -16.04 -35.83 -26.22
CA PHE A 736 -16.28 -36.95 -25.29
C PHE A 736 -16.75 -36.56 -23.89
N THR A 737 -17.30 -35.35 -23.68
CA THR A 737 -17.73 -34.94 -22.33
C THR A 737 -19.05 -35.58 -21.85
N GLY A 738 -19.74 -36.35 -22.70
CA GLY A 738 -20.72 -37.38 -22.30
C GLY A 738 -22.06 -36.91 -21.70
N ASP A 739 -22.24 -35.61 -21.40
CA ASP A 739 -23.46 -35.05 -20.81
C ASP A 739 -24.36 -34.37 -21.87
N PRO A 740 -25.67 -34.69 -21.96
CA PRO A 740 -26.61 -34.05 -22.86
C PRO A 740 -26.70 -32.52 -22.73
N HIS A 741 -26.49 -31.94 -21.54
CA HIS A 741 -26.49 -30.49 -21.34
C HIS A 741 -25.25 -29.79 -21.92
N GLN A 742 -24.25 -30.55 -22.36
CA GLN A 742 -22.98 -30.05 -22.89
C GLN A 742 -22.91 -30.12 -24.42
N PHE A 743 -23.94 -30.64 -25.08
CA PHE A 743 -23.95 -30.75 -26.55
C PHE A 743 -23.78 -29.39 -27.23
N GLU A 744 -24.44 -28.33 -26.74
CA GLU A 744 -24.27 -26.97 -27.29
C GLU A 744 -22.93 -26.34 -26.88
N GLN A 745 -22.41 -26.73 -25.71
CA GLN A 745 -21.19 -26.17 -25.14
C GLN A 745 -19.96 -26.49 -26.01
N LYS A 746 -19.92 -27.67 -26.64
CA LYS A 746 -18.83 -28.06 -27.54
C LYS A 746 -18.68 -27.10 -28.73
N PHE A 747 -19.78 -26.57 -29.27
CA PHE A 747 -19.74 -25.59 -30.36
C PHE A 747 -19.17 -24.26 -29.88
N ASN A 748 -19.48 -23.84 -28.65
CA ASN A 748 -18.87 -22.65 -28.04
C ASN A 748 -17.35 -22.83 -27.87
N TYR A 749 -16.90 -24.02 -27.47
CA TYR A 749 -15.47 -24.34 -27.36
C TYR A 749 -14.76 -24.42 -28.72
N ARG A 750 -15.43 -24.93 -29.76
CA ARG A 750 -14.86 -25.03 -31.12
C ARG A 750 -14.83 -23.69 -31.85
N ARG A 751 -15.76 -22.79 -31.54
CA ARG A 751 -15.87 -21.46 -32.18
C ARG A 751 -14.54 -20.70 -32.26
N PRO A 752 -13.75 -20.52 -31.18
CA PRO A 752 -12.45 -19.85 -31.26
C PRO A 752 -11.41 -20.61 -32.10
N MET A 753 -11.56 -21.93 -32.28
CA MET A 753 -10.61 -22.75 -33.05
C MET A 753 -10.71 -22.49 -34.56
N TYR A 754 -11.88 -22.14 -35.11
CA TYR A 754 -12.02 -21.95 -36.57
C TYR A 754 -11.21 -20.75 -37.10
N PRO A 755 -11.24 -19.55 -36.49
CA PRO A 755 -10.35 -18.46 -36.88
C PRO A 755 -8.88 -18.82 -36.75
N ILE A 756 -8.49 -19.56 -35.70
CA ILE A 756 -7.11 -20.00 -35.49
C ILE A 756 -6.66 -20.95 -36.60
N LEU A 757 -7.46 -21.98 -36.91
CA LEU A 757 -7.15 -22.93 -37.98
C LEU A 757 -7.02 -22.23 -39.33
N ARG A 758 -7.90 -21.26 -39.61
CA ARG A 758 -7.80 -20.43 -40.83
C ARG A 758 -6.50 -19.62 -40.87
N TYR A 759 -6.10 -19.01 -39.75
CA TYR A 759 -4.86 -18.26 -39.65
C TYR A 759 -3.63 -19.15 -39.80
N MET A 760 -3.58 -20.27 -39.07
CA MET A 760 -2.51 -21.28 -39.15
C MET A 760 -2.38 -21.83 -40.57
N TRP A 761 -3.49 -22.07 -41.27
CA TRP A 761 -3.45 -22.49 -42.67
C TRP A 761 -2.79 -21.44 -43.57
N GLY A 762 -2.80 -20.16 -43.21
CA GLY A 762 -2.11 -19.10 -43.92
C GLY A 762 -0.57 -19.12 -43.78
N ILE A 763 -0.01 -19.85 -42.81
CA ILE A 763 1.41 -19.84 -42.47
C ILE A 763 2.04 -21.22 -42.73
N ASP A 764 3.17 -21.27 -43.44
CA ASP A 764 3.76 -22.53 -43.93
C ASP A 764 4.16 -23.49 -42.78
N SER A 765 4.79 -22.99 -41.71
CA SER A 765 5.24 -23.81 -40.57
C SER A 765 4.12 -24.58 -39.86
N TYR A 766 2.92 -24.01 -39.80
CA TYR A 766 1.74 -24.70 -39.25
C TYR A 766 1.08 -25.60 -40.30
N ARG A 767 0.94 -25.10 -41.54
CA ARG A 767 0.31 -25.83 -42.66
C ARG A 767 1.01 -27.15 -42.95
N GLU A 768 2.34 -27.19 -42.89
CA GLU A 768 3.13 -28.41 -43.10
C GLU A 768 2.82 -29.49 -42.07
N SER A 769 2.64 -29.12 -40.79
CA SER A 769 2.23 -30.06 -39.73
C SER A 769 0.83 -30.63 -39.99
N ILE A 770 -0.14 -29.78 -40.35
CA ILE A 770 -1.50 -30.22 -40.67
C ILE A 770 -1.50 -31.17 -41.88
N LYS A 771 -0.68 -30.89 -42.91
CA LYS A 771 -0.49 -31.79 -44.06
C LYS A 771 0.13 -33.12 -43.63
N ALA A 772 1.14 -33.11 -42.76
CA ALA A 772 1.76 -34.33 -42.25
C ALA A 772 0.75 -35.21 -41.49
N LEU A 773 -0.13 -34.62 -40.68
CA LEU A 773 -1.23 -35.33 -40.01
C LEU A 773 -2.21 -35.93 -41.03
N ALA A 774 -2.55 -35.20 -42.10
CA ALA A 774 -3.41 -35.70 -43.17
C ALA A 774 -2.76 -36.86 -43.95
N ASP A 775 -1.48 -36.74 -44.29
CA ASP A 775 -0.72 -37.78 -45.00
C ASP A 775 -0.57 -39.05 -44.15
N TYR A 776 -0.29 -38.90 -42.85
CA TYR A 776 -0.26 -40.01 -41.91
C TYR A 776 -1.63 -40.70 -41.84
N ALA A 777 -2.70 -39.92 -41.77
CA ALA A 777 -4.05 -40.44 -41.69
C ALA A 777 -4.49 -41.17 -42.96
N SER A 778 -4.12 -40.67 -44.13
CA SER A 778 -4.34 -41.31 -45.44
C SER A 778 -3.61 -42.67 -45.55
N LYS A 779 -2.39 -42.76 -45.02
CA LYS A 779 -1.61 -44.01 -44.99
C LYS A 779 -2.14 -45.04 -43.99
N ASN A 780 -2.90 -44.61 -42.98
CA ASN A 780 -3.36 -45.43 -41.86
C ASN A 780 -4.89 -45.47 -41.75
N LEU A 781 -5.61 -45.45 -42.88
CA LEU A 781 -7.08 -45.49 -42.94
C LEU A 781 -7.67 -46.74 -42.26
N GLU A 782 -6.95 -47.87 -42.33
CA GLU A 782 -7.37 -49.18 -41.79
C GLU A 782 -6.86 -49.45 -40.36
N ALA A 783 -6.23 -48.46 -39.71
CA ALA A 783 -5.76 -48.65 -38.35
C ALA A 783 -6.92 -48.91 -37.38
N MET A 784 -6.73 -49.84 -36.43
CA MET A 784 -7.74 -50.20 -35.42
C MET A 784 -8.25 -48.97 -34.64
N ASN A 785 -7.35 -48.01 -34.37
CA ASN A 785 -7.70 -46.71 -33.82
C ASN A 785 -7.58 -45.66 -34.95
N PRO A 786 -8.69 -45.00 -35.34
CA PRO A 786 -8.65 -44.00 -36.40
C PRO A 786 -7.64 -42.88 -36.10
N PRO A 787 -6.73 -42.57 -37.04
CA PRO A 787 -5.79 -41.46 -36.92
C PRO A 787 -6.47 -40.14 -36.53
N LEU A 788 -5.74 -39.29 -35.78
CA LEU A 788 -6.24 -38.02 -35.25
C LEU A 788 -6.93 -37.16 -36.30
N PHE A 789 -6.33 -37.02 -37.48
CA PHE A 789 -6.86 -36.16 -38.54
C PHE A 789 -8.18 -36.67 -39.14
N LEU A 790 -8.40 -37.99 -39.24
CA LEU A 790 -9.68 -38.54 -39.70
C LEU A 790 -10.78 -38.27 -38.67
N ARG A 791 -10.48 -38.42 -37.39
CA ARG A 791 -11.41 -38.09 -36.30
C ARG A 791 -11.79 -36.61 -36.36
N PHE A 792 -10.81 -35.73 -36.56
CA PHE A 792 -11.03 -34.30 -36.75
C PHE A 792 -11.95 -33.99 -37.93
N LEU A 793 -11.68 -34.54 -39.12
CA LEU A 793 -12.53 -34.33 -40.30
C LEU A 793 -13.96 -34.82 -40.09
N ASN A 794 -14.13 -35.99 -39.48
CA ASN A 794 -15.45 -36.54 -39.19
C ASN A 794 -16.26 -35.58 -38.29
N LEU A 795 -15.65 -35.08 -37.21
CA LEU A 795 -16.30 -34.15 -36.30
C LEU A 795 -16.59 -32.80 -36.95
N LEU A 796 -15.66 -32.27 -37.74
CA LEU A 796 -15.85 -31.02 -38.47
C LEU A 796 -17.02 -31.10 -39.47
N MET A 797 -17.15 -32.22 -40.18
CA MET A 797 -18.29 -32.44 -41.09
C MET A 797 -19.61 -32.53 -40.33
N ASN A 798 -19.64 -33.26 -39.22
CA ASN A 798 -20.83 -33.38 -38.37
C ASN A 798 -21.27 -32.02 -37.83
N ASP A 799 -20.34 -31.19 -37.36
CA ASP A 799 -20.63 -29.84 -36.89
C ASP A 799 -21.18 -28.96 -38.01
N ALA A 800 -20.61 -29.05 -39.21
CA ALA A 800 -21.06 -28.25 -40.36
C ALA A 800 -22.48 -28.61 -40.80
N ILE A 801 -22.83 -29.90 -40.79
CA ILE A 801 -24.20 -30.37 -41.08
C ILE A 801 -25.16 -29.83 -40.03
N PHE A 802 -24.86 -30.03 -38.74
CA PHE A 802 -25.71 -29.59 -37.64
C PHE A 802 -25.92 -28.07 -37.63
N LEU A 803 -24.84 -27.28 -37.72
CA LEU A 803 -24.92 -25.81 -37.67
C LEU A 803 -25.65 -25.23 -38.89
N LEU A 804 -25.56 -25.89 -40.06
CA LEU A 804 -26.31 -25.50 -41.24
C LEU A 804 -27.81 -25.75 -41.06
N ASP A 805 -28.19 -26.92 -40.54
CA ASP A 805 -29.59 -27.26 -40.26
C ASP A 805 -30.20 -26.30 -39.23
N GLU A 806 -29.50 -26.01 -38.14
CA GLU A 806 -29.92 -25.02 -37.13
C GLU A 806 -30.08 -23.62 -37.74
N ALA A 807 -29.11 -23.15 -38.53
CA ALA A 807 -29.20 -21.84 -39.18
C ALA A 807 -30.40 -21.74 -40.13
N ILE A 808 -30.72 -22.82 -40.85
CA ILE A 808 -31.89 -22.89 -41.72
C ILE A 808 -33.19 -22.89 -40.90
N GLN A 809 -33.26 -23.65 -39.80
CA GLN A 809 -34.43 -23.69 -38.91
C GLN A 809 -34.71 -22.33 -38.29
N VAL A 810 -33.70 -21.65 -37.74
CA VAL A 810 -33.84 -20.30 -37.19
C VAL A 810 -34.34 -19.33 -38.28
N LYS A 811 -33.76 -19.39 -39.48
CA LYS A 811 -34.19 -18.54 -40.61
C LYS A 811 -35.64 -18.83 -41.04
N HIS A 812 -36.06 -20.10 -41.05
CA HIS A 812 -37.44 -20.49 -41.34
C HIS A 812 -38.41 -19.98 -40.27
N PHE A 813 -37.99 -20.00 -39.00
CA PHE A 813 -38.77 -19.47 -37.88
C PHE A 813 -38.97 -17.95 -37.98
N TYR A 814 -37.92 -17.21 -38.36
CA TYR A 814 -38.02 -15.76 -38.61
C TYR A 814 -38.90 -15.43 -39.81
N LEU A 815 -38.80 -16.20 -40.91
CA LEU A 815 -39.66 -16.01 -42.09
C LEU A 815 -41.14 -16.31 -41.78
N PHE A 816 -41.43 -17.33 -40.97
CA PHE A 816 -42.81 -17.63 -40.53
C PHE A 816 -43.40 -16.54 -39.63
N PHE A 817 -42.57 -15.87 -38.81
CA PHE A 817 -43.02 -14.76 -37.96
C PHE A 817 -43.15 -13.42 -38.70
N ASP A 818 -42.40 -13.19 -39.77
CA ASP A 818 -42.61 -12.04 -40.65
C ASP A 818 -43.88 -12.22 -41.51
N ASP A 819 -44.13 -13.42 -42.06
CA ASP A 819 -45.39 -13.73 -42.76
C ASP A 819 -46.62 -13.64 -41.82
N GLY A 820 -46.46 -14.04 -40.55
CA GLY A 820 -47.49 -13.91 -39.52
C GLY A 820 -47.81 -12.46 -39.12
N ARG A 821 -46.82 -11.55 -39.21
CA ARG A 821 -47.02 -10.11 -38.96
C ARG A 821 -47.64 -9.38 -40.15
N GLU A 822 -47.38 -9.81 -41.38
CA GLU A 822 -48.11 -9.30 -42.55
C GLU A 822 -49.58 -9.75 -42.56
N HIS A 823 -49.89 -10.96 -42.09
CA HIS A 823 -51.28 -11.42 -41.97
C HIS A 823 -52.11 -10.73 -40.86
N GLN A 824 -51.49 -10.11 -39.85
CA GLN A 824 -52.20 -9.29 -38.85
C GLN A 824 -52.29 -7.79 -39.21
N ARG A 825 -51.53 -7.31 -40.20
CA ARG A 825 -51.70 -5.95 -40.75
C ARG A 825 -52.71 -5.88 -41.91
N GLY A 826 -53.25 -7.03 -42.31
CA GLY A 826 -54.27 -7.18 -43.35
C GLY A 826 -55.67 -7.56 -42.84
N LYS A 827 -56.04 -7.20 -41.60
CA LYS A 827 -57.43 -7.24 -41.10
C LYS A 827 -57.79 -6.01 -40.29
#